data_AF-A0A2P6QVK3-F1
#
_entry.id   AF-A0A2P6QVK3-F1
#
_cell.length_a   1.000
_cell.length_b   1.000
_cell.length_c   1.000
_cell.angle_alpha   90.00
_cell.angle_beta   90.00
_cell.angle_gamma   90.00
#
_symmetry.space_group_name_H-M   'P 1'
#
loop_
_entity.id
_entity.type
_entity.pdbx_description
1 polymer ?
#
loop_
_entity_poly.entity_id
_entity_poly.type
_entity_poly.pdbx_seq_one_letter_code
_entity_poly.pdbx_strand_id
1 'polypeptide(L)'
;MDCVPSLHTSASSSSQFLRHKQFRFLHNHLQCRRSVAALGRTTSFRPLRHKSNNLRILCGVGVSPPQSTEEQKETKMKSKSKSGRGKVWLDIRLDHQVAFGESVAVLGSSKELGSWKKKVPLNWTESGWVCKLEFKGGESVEFKFVTVRADKSMLWEGDDNRVLKLPNGGSFGMVCHWNATGENVDLFPLDKEDGVEYKGSSAAQTANTTASSPDVETSPFVGQWKGNAISFMRSNEHRDRESGRNWDTSGLEGLSLKLVEGDRNARNWWQKLEVVRDILLESSQSEERLDALINSSIYLKWINTGQIPCFEGGGHHRPNRHAEISRVIFRELERISCRKDTSPQEVLVIRKIHPCLPSFKAEFTASVPLTRIRDIAHRNDIPHDLKQEIKHTIQNKLHRNAGPEDLVATEAMLARITKNPGQYSEAFVEQFKIFHHELKDFFNAGSLAEQLESIKDSIDDKGRSALTLFLECKKGLDASAESSKVLGSDLLFKTMQSLSALRDIIAKGLESGLRNDASDAAIAMRQKWRLCEIGLEDYSFILLSRFANELEAMGGAHWLAQDVKSKDVSSWNDPLGALVVGVHQLRLSGWKPEECAAIQNELLAWKARGLSQTEASEDGKTIWGLRHKATLDRARRLTEEYSEALLQIFPQNVQVLGKAFGIPENSVRTYAEAEIRAGVIFQVSKLCSLLLKAVRTTIGSQGWDVIVPGAAMGTLVQVERIVPGSIPSTVEGPVVLVVNKADGDEEVTAAGSNIVGVVLLQELPHLSHLGVRARQEKVVFVTCEDDDKVADIQKLMGKYVRLEASSSSVDIYPSTENSNGTFAVKNVSSDVAPKVESRGTPDPSWSAAKTPESNKGVSAGGVLLLADAEARNSGAKAAACGRLASLAAASDKVFSDQGVPASFNVPAGAVIPFGSMELALEQSKSMESFRSFLNMIETLKPESGELDQVCGQLQELISSLQPSKDIIDRIAKIFPGNARLIVRSSANVEDLAGMSAAGLYDSIPNVSVSNPTVFANSISKVWASLYTRRAVLSRRVAGVPQKDATMAILVQEMLSPDLSFVLHTVSPTDQDHNLVEAEIASGLGETLASGTRGTPWRISSGKFDGNVRTLAFANFSEELLGGGPADGEVIHLTVDYSKKPLTVDPVFRRQLGQRLGAVGFFLEQKFGCPQDVEGCVVGKDIFIVQTRPQPL
;
A
#
# COMPACT_ATOMS: atom_id res chain seq x y z
N MET A 1 0.44 -70.26 33.85
CA MET A 1 -1.01 -70.22 34.12
C MET A 1 -1.72 -69.33 33.10
N ASP A 2 -1.99 -69.75 31.86
CA ASP A 2 -1.44 -70.87 31.05
C ASP A 2 -1.66 -70.68 29.52
N CYS A 3 -0.79 -71.34 28.75
CA CYS A 3 -0.98 -71.86 27.38
C CYS A 3 -1.63 -71.01 26.25
N VAL A 4 -0.75 -70.29 25.54
CA VAL A 4 -0.55 -70.30 24.06
C VAL A 4 -0.92 -71.68 23.43
N PRO A 5 -1.58 -71.81 22.25
CA PRO A 5 -0.84 -71.72 20.96
C PRO A 5 -1.57 -71.40 19.60
N SER A 6 -0.88 -70.64 18.73
CA SER A 6 -0.58 -70.98 17.30
C SER A 6 -1.70 -71.01 16.21
N LEU A 7 -1.51 -70.80 14.88
CA LEU A 7 -0.38 -70.41 13.97
C LEU A 7 -0.92 -69.54 12.77
N HIS A 8 -0.04 -68.75 12.12
CA HIS A 8 -0.04 -68.35 10.69
C HIS A 8 -1.26 -67.59 10.07
N THR A 9 -1.18 -66.86 8.94
CA THR A 9 -0.09 -66.58 7.96
C THR A 9 -0.18 -65.16 7.34
N SER A 10 1.00 -64.60 7.00
CA SER A 10 1.35 -63.64 5.94
C SER A 10 0.33 -62.76 5.16
N ALA A 11 0.72 -61.49 5.01
CA ALA A 11 0.72 -60.66 3.79
C ALA A 11 -0.56 -59.94 3.30
N SER A 12 -0.49 -58.59 3.34
CA SER A 12 -1.14 -57.64 2.44
C SER A 12 -0.33 -57.52 1.11
N SER A 13 -0.66 -56.76 0.07
CA SER A 13 -1.52 -55.56 -0.06
C SER A 13 -1.89 -55.26 -1.54
N SER A 14 -3.02 -54.59 -1.79
CA SER A 14 -3.23 -53.75 -3.01
C SER A 14 -4.49 -52.84 -2.95
N SER A 15 -4.31 -51.60 -3.43
CA SER A 15 -5.29 -50.66 -4.05
C SER A 15 -6.69 -50.36 -3.44
N GLN A 16 -6.84 -49.10 -2.98
CA GLN A 16 -7.94 -48.14 -3.24
C GLN A 16 -9.41 -48.40 -2.81
N PHE A 17 -9.92 -47.63 -1.83
CA PHE A 17 -10.95 -46.55 -1.99
C PHE A 17 -11.65 -46.19 -0.65
N LEU A 18 -11.78 -44.88 -0.32
CA LEU A 18 -12.80 -44.26 0.57
C LEU A 18 -12.51 -42.74 0.68
N ARG A 19 -13.12 -41.86 -0.14
CA ARG A 19 -14.38 -41.12 0.11
C ARG A 19 -14.47 -40.41 1.48
N HIS A 20 -14.37 -39.07 1.46
CA HIS A 20 -14.80 -38.17 2.54
C HIS A 20 -16.30 -38.35 2.88
N LYS A 21 -16.66 -38.14 4.15
CA LYS A 21 -17.95 -37.58 4.57
C LYS A 21 -17.80 -36.67 5.79
N GLN A 22 -18.74 -35.74 5.93
CA GLN A 22 -18.79 -34.70 6.96
C GLN A 22 -19.11 -35.28 8.35
N PHE A 23 -18.68 -34.59 9.40
CA PHE A 23 -19.24 -34.74 10.75
C PHE A 23 -19.82 -33.42 11.26
N ARG A 24 -20.99 -33.49 11.90
CA ARG A 24 -21.65 -32.38 12.60
C ARG A 24 -21.22 -32.40 14.07
N PHE A 25 -20.96 -31.24 14.67
CA PHE A 25 -20.91 -31.10 16.12
C PHE A 25 -22.31 -30.90 16.69
N LEU A 26 -22.68 -31.70 17.68
CA LEU A 26 -23.83 -31.44 18.55
C LEU A 26 -23.39 -30.61 19.76
N HIS A 27 -24.25 -29.70 20.22
CA HIS A 27 -24.20 -29.20 21.59
C HIS A 27 -24.53 -30.33 22.58
N ASN A 28 -23.96 -30.27 23.78
CA ASN A 28 -24.42 -31.08 24.90
C ASN A 28 -24.43 -30.25 26.19
N HIS A 29 -25.51 -30.34 26.96
CA HIS A 29 -25.69 -29.59 28.21
C HIS A 29 -24.97 -30.27 29.38
N LEU A 30 -24.53 -29.47 30.36
CA LEU A 30 -24.32 -29.90 31.74
C LEU A 30 -25.03 -28.94 32.71
N GLN A 31 -25.67 -29.50 33.74
CA GLN A 31 -26.47 -28.76 34.74
C GLN A 31 -26.35 -29.38 36.14
N CYS A 32 -26.01 -28.58 37.14
CA CYS A 32 -26.41 -28.68 38.56
C CYS A 32 -26.01 -27.36 39.25
N ARG A 33 -26.88 -26.62 39.99
CA ARG A 33 -27.40 -26.88 41.36
C ARG A 33 -26.24 -27.01 42.38
N ARG A 34 -26.14 -26.27 43.50
CA ARG A 34 -27.05 -25.49 44.40
C ARG A 34 -26.23 -24.38 45.12
N SER A 35 -26.73 -23.39 45.90
CA SER A 35 -28.09 -22.86 46.18
C SER A 35 -28.07 -21.55 47.01
N VAL A 36 -28.97 -20.60 46.69
CA VAL A 36 -29.79 -19.75 47.59
C VAL A 36 -29.15 -19.00 48.78
N ALA A 37 -29.23 -17.66 48.71
CA ALA A 37 -29.58 -16.75 49.83
C ALA A 37 -30.33 -15.52 49.26
N ALA A 38 -31.18 -14.84 50.02
CA ALA A 38 -32.06 -13.77 49.49
C ALA A 38 -32.44 -12.70 50.53
N LEU A 39 -32.63 -11.45 50.07
CA LEU A 39 -33.36 -10.28 50.66
C LEU A 39 -32.95 -9.02 49.84
N GLY A 40 -33.78 -8.00 49.53
CA GLY A 40 -35.24 -7.89 49.58
C GLY A 40 -35.74 -6.42 49.57
N ARG A 41 -36.74 -6.08 48.73
CA ARG A 41 -37.46 -4.77 48.62
C ARG A 41 -36.63 -3.60 48.02
N THR A 42 -37.08 -2.72 47.11
CA THR A 42 -38.32 -1.88 46.93
C THR A 42 -38.46 -0.79 48.01
N THR A 43 -38.76 0.50 47.76
CA THR A 43 -39.52 1.19 46.67
C THR A 43 -39.00 2.61 46.35
N SER A 44 -39.60 3.24 45.32
CA SER A 44 -39.53 4.65 44.91
C SER A 44 -39.75 5.73 45.99
N PHE A 45 -39.21 6.96 45.81
CA PHE A 45 -39.98 8.19 45.52
C PHE A 45 -39.10 9.44 45.21
N ARG A 46 -39.71 10.45 44.56
CA ARG A 46 -39.27 11.86 44.33
C ARG A 46 -40.36 12.79 44.92
N PRO A 47 -40.23 14.13 44.98
CA PRO A 47 -39.06 15.03 45.13
C PRO A 47 -39.28 16.05 46.29
N LEU A 48 -38.46 17.13 46.42
CA LEU A 48 -38.96 18.53 46.65
C LEU A 48 -37.85 19.61 46.62
N ARG A 49 -38.27 20.89 46.66
CA ARG A 49 -37.45 22.14 46.74
C ARG A 49 -37.44 22.65 48.22
N HIS A 50 -36.85 23.78 48.68
CA HIS A 50 -36.53 25.09 48.06
C HIS A 50 -35.72 26.01 49.04
N LYS A 51 -35.03 27.06 48.51
CA LYS A 51 -34.73 28.41 49.11
C LYS A 51 -33.76 28.51 50.33
N SER A 52 -32.60 29.19 50.18
CA SER A 52 -32.30 30.62 50.53
C SER A 52 -31.49 30.76 51.86
N ASN A 53 -30.73 31.83 52.21
CA ASN A 53 -30.63 33.20 51.68
C ASN A 53 -29.31 33.94 52.11
N ASN A 54 -28.78 34.86 51.26
CA ASN A 54 -28.05 36.13 51.53
C ASN A 54 -26.73 36.30 52.38
N LEU A 55 -26.03 37.42 52.06
CA LEU A 55 -24.88 38.14 52.71
C LEU A 55 -23.45 37.61 52.41
N ARG A 56 -22.48 38.30 51.75
CA ARG A 56 -22.22 39.68 51.21
C ARG A 56 -21.35 40.60 52.11
N ILE A 57 -20.41 41.35 51.48
CA ILE A 57 -19.42 42.35 52.03
C ILE A 57 -18.21 41.69 52.72
N LEU A 58 -16.91 42.00 52.55
CA LEU A 58 -15.99 42.67 51.55
C LEU A 58 -14.60 41.97 51.75
N CYS A 59 -13.56 41.91 50.89
CA CYS A 59 -12.98 42.72 49.80
C CYS A 59 -11.96 43.82 50.23
N GLY A 60 -10.75 43.83 49.65
CA GLY A 60 -9.67 44.82 49.88
C GLY A 60 -8.50 44.71 48.88
N VAL A 61 -8.21 45.81 48.15
CA VAL A 61 -7.16 45.95 47.11
C VAL A 61 -6.69 47.42 47.07
N GLY A 62 -5.46 47.69 46.62
CA GLY A 62 -4.97 49.03 46.21
C GLY A 62 -3.97 48.88 45.04
N VAL A 63 -3.56 49.92 44.30
CA VAL A 63 -3.77 51.39 44.37
C VAL A 63 -3.82 51.88 42.90
N SER A 64 -4.90 52.49 42.37
CA SER A 64 -5.25 53.95 42.32
C SER A 64 -4.25 54.85 41.54
N PRO A 65 -4.62 56.05 41.02
CA PRO A 65 -5.94 56.68 40.77
C PRO A 65 -6.04 57.29 39.32
N PRO A 66 -6.83 58.37 39.06
CA PRO A 66 -8.26 58.46 38.74
C PRO A 66 -8.48 58.85 37.23
N GLN A 67 -9.48 59.56 36.67
CA GLN A 67 -10.72 60.34 37.01
C GLN A 67 -11.53 60.44 35.66
N SER A 68 -12.82 60.82 35.52
CA SER A 68 -13.92 61.25 36.39
C SER A 68 -15.30 60.89 35.77
N THR A 69 -16.39 61.17 36.49
CA THR A 69 -17.79 61.34 35.97
C THR A 69 -18.09 62.85 35.71
N GLU A 70 -19.29 63.40 35.43
CA GLU A 70 -20.75 63.02 35.46
C GLU A 70 -21.48 63.70 34.24
N GLU A 71 -22.80 63.85 34.03
CA GLU A 71 -24.09 63.75 34.78
C GLU A 71 -25.16 63.02 33.90
N GLN A 72 -26.38 62.77 34.41
CA GLN A 72 -27.58 62.40 33.63
C GLN A 72 -28.62 63.54 33.59
N LYS A 73 -29.39 63.65 32.49
CA LYS A 73 -30.74 64.26 32.47
C LYS A 73 -31.55 63.83 31.23
N GLU A 74 -32.77 63.35 31.44
CA GLU A 74 -33.76 63.21 30.35
C GLU A 74 -34.44 64.56 30.04
N THR A 75 -34.73 64.81 28.77
CA THR A 75 -35.75 65.80 28.35
C THR A 75 -36.42 65.35 27.05
N LYS A 76 -37.73 65.60 26.93
CA LYS A 76 -38.54 65.10 25.81
C LYS A 76 -38.36 65.93 24.52
N MET A 77 -38.47 65.22 23.39
CA MET A 77 -38.88 65.71 22.07
C MET A 77 -38.09 66.88 21.43
N LYS A 78 -37.35 66.54 20.36
CA LYS A 78 -37.76 66.93 19.00
C LYS A 78 -37.09 66.07 17.93
N SER A 79 -37.86 65.66 16.92
CA SER A 79 -37.38 64.88 15.79
C SER A 79 -36.68 65.75 14.75
N LYS A 80 -35.46 65.35 14.36
CA LYS A 80 -34.89 65.63 13.03
C LYS A 80 -34.14 64.41 12.53
N SER A 81 -34.50 63.93 11.35
CA SER A 81 -33.88 62.78 10.72
C SER A 81 -32.50 63.12 10.16
N LYS A 82 -31.53 62.26 10.44
CA LYS A 82 -30.33 62.08 9.61
C LYS A 82 -30.17 60.60 9.35
N SER A 83 -30.38 60.19 8.10
CA SER A 83 -30.06 58.82 7.66
C SER A 83 -28.54 58.67 7.65
N GLY A 84 -28.01 57.84 8.54
CA GLY A 84 -26.61 57.42 8.49
C GLY A 84 -26.48 56.29 7.47
N ARG A 85 -25.73 56.51 6.39
CA ARG A 85 -25.27 55.42 5.52
C ARG A 85 -24.42 54.46 6.37
N GLY A 86 -24.81 53.20 6.43
CA GLY A 86 -24.05 52.16 7.13
C GLY A 86 -22.78 51.78 6.36
N LYS A 87 -21.88 51.07 7.04
CA LYS A 87 -20.77 50.37 6.38
C LYS A 87 -21.29 49.11 5.69
N VAL A 88 -20.74 48.81 4.52
CA VAL A 88 -20.98 47.57 3.77
C VAL A 88 -19.67 46.84 3.64
N TRP A 89 -19.56 45.64 4.20
CA TRP A 89 -18.47 44.72 3.89
C TRP A 89 -18.85 43.87 2.69
N LEU A 90 -17.90 43.65 1.79
CA LEU A 90 -18.11 42.97 0.52
C LEU A 90 -16.95 42.02 0.23
N ASP A 91 -17.26 40.72 0.17
CA ASP A 91 -16.33 39.66 -0.21
C ASP A 91 -16.54 39.34 -1.70
N ILE A 92 -15.54 39.63 -2.54
CA ILE A 92 -15.61 39.50 -3.99
C ILE A 92 -14.82 38.27 -4.41
N ARG A 93 -15.50 37.23 -4.88
CA ARG A 93 -14.87 36.09 -5.55
C ARG A 93 -14.98 36.24 -7.07
N LEU A 94 -13.89 35.97 -7.77
CA LEU A 94 -13.80 35.90 -9.23
C LEU A 94 -13.34 34.51 -9.66
N ASP A 95 -14.16 33.86 -10.47
CA ASP A 95 -13.89 32.54 -11.02
C ASP A 95 -13.15 32.71 -12.35
N HIS A 96 -11.82 32.71 -12.27
CA HIS A 96 -10.88 32.93 -13.39
C HIS A 96 -9.56 32.19 -13.19
N GLN A 97 -8.93 31.71 -14.27
CA GLN A 97 -7.59 31.12 -14.23
C GLN A 97 -6.61 31.91 -15.10
N VAL A 98 -5.35 31.97 -14.65
CA VAL A 98 -4.25 32.73 -15.28
C VAL A 98 -3.00 31.85 -15.33
N ALA A 99 -2.03 32.21 -16.17
CA ALA A 99 -0.80 31.43 -16.32
C ALA A 99 0.13 31.54 -15.10
N PHE A 100 1.06 30.59 -14.95
CA PHE A 100 2.05 30.61 -13.87
C PHE A 100 2.91 31.89 -13.94
N GLY A 101 2.86 32.71 -12.88
CA GLY A 101 3.51 34.02 -12.81
C GLY A 101 2.63 35.22 -13.22
N GLU A 102 1.38 34.98 -13.65
CA GLU A 102 0.35 36.02 -13.73
C GLU A 102 -0.41 36.14 -12.39
N SER A 103 -1.13 37.25 -12.17
CA SER A 103 -1.93 37.51 -10.97
C SER A 103 -3.13 38.40 -11.29
N VAL A 104 -4.22 38.34 -10.52
CA VAL A 104 -5.43 39.15 -10.79
C VAL A 104 -5.53 40.35 -9.83
N ALA A 105 -6.04 41.46 -10.33
CA ALA A 105 -6.45 42.62 -9.54
C ALA A 105 -7.81 43.19 -10.01
N VAL A 106 -8.47 43.97 -9.16
CA VAL A 106 -9.65 44.77 -9.49
C VAL A 106 -9.33 46.27 -9.48
N LEU A 107 -10.00 47.02 -10.35
CA LEU A 107 -10.03 48.49 -10.37
C LEU A 107 -11.49 48.96 -10.49
N GLY A 108 -11.81 50.11 -9.92
CA GLY A 108 -13.17 50.64 -9.99
C GLY A 108 -13.30 52.08 -9.50
N SER A 109 -14.53 52.61 -9.54
CA SER A 109 -14.81 54.04 -9.32
C SER A 109 -14.66 54.50 -7.87
N SER A 110 -14.93 53.63 -6.89
CA SER A 110 -14.79 53.95 -5.46
C SER A 110 -13.32 54.17 -5.06
N LYS A 111 -13.07 54.82 -3.91
CA LYS A 111 -11.70 55.03 -3.41
C LYS A 111 -11.04 53.71 -3.01
N GLU A 112 -11.85 52.77 -2.56
CA GLU A 112 -11.48 51.48 -2.01
C GLU A 112 -11.18 50.48 -3.15
N LEU A 113 -11.86 50.62 -4.29
CA LEU A 113 -11.50 50.05 -5.60
C LEU A 113 -10.42 50.87 -6.35
N GLY A 114 -9.78 51.83 -5.68
CA GLY A 114 -8.62 52.57 -6.18
C GLY A 114 -8.89 53.66 -7.22
N SER A 115 -10.15 54.07 -7.41
CA SER A 115 -10.61 55.16 -8.28
C SER A 115 -10.02 55.10 -9.70
N TRP A 116 -10.07 53.91 -10.31
CA TRP A 116 -9.50 53.57 -11.63
C TRP A 116 -8.00 53.84 -11.80
N LYS A 117 -7.26 54.14 -10.72
CA LYS A 117 -5.84 54.55 -10.74
C LYS A 117 -4.91 53.63 -9.95
N LYS A 118 -5.43 52.98 -8.91
CA LYS A 118 -4.67 52.00 -8.09
C LYS A 118 -5.33 50.63 -8.21
N LYS A 119 -4.54 49.62 -8.59
CA LYS A 119 -5.01 48.23 -8.58
C LYS A 119 -5.13 47.69 -7.15
N VAL A 120 -6.21 46.95 -6.89
CA VAL A 120 -6.42 46.16 -5.67
C VAL A 120 -6.15 44.70 -6.02
N PRO A 121 -5.08 44.07 -5.52
CA PRO A 121 -4.80 42.67 -5.83
C PRO A 121 -5.85 41.75 -5.21
N LEU A 122 -6.18 40.67 -5.91
CA LEU A 122 -6.93 39.54 -5.37
C LEU A 122 -5.93 38.46 -4.94
N ASN A 123 -6.30 37.67 -3.93
CA ASN A 123 -5.54 36.49 -3.50
C ASN A 123 -6.14 35.24 -4.17
N TRP A 124 -5.31 34.28 -4.59
CA TRP A 124 -5.79 33.00 -5.11
C TRP A 124 -6.23 32.07 -3.97
N THR A 125 -7.34 31.37 -4.16
CA THR A 125 -7.85 30.29 -3.31
C THR A 125 -8.42 29.17 -4.19
N GLU A 126 -8.64 27.99 -3.63
CA GLU A 126 -9.20 26.83 -4.37
C GLU A 126 -10.58 27.10 -5.00
N SER A 127 -11.31 28.09 -4.49
CA SER A 127 -12.62 28.51 -5.01
C SER A 127 -12.56 29.70 -5.98
N GLY A 128 -11.38 30.27 -6.25
CA GLY A 128 -11.20 31.40 -7.17
C GLY A 128 -10.29 32.51 -6.61
N TRP A 129 -10.24 33.64 -7.30
CA TRP A 129 -9.56 34.85 -6.83
C TRP A 129 -10.46 35.63 -5.87
N VAL A 130 -10.00 36.00 -4.68
CA VAL A 130 -10.80 36.68 -3.65
C VAL A 130 -10.22 38.02 -3.20
N CYS A 131 -11.08 39.00 -2.89
CA CYS A 131 -10.73 40.17 -2.11
C CYS A 131 -11.90 40.69 -1.25
N LYS A 132 -11.57 41.15 -0.02
CA LYS A 132 -12.53 41.76 0.91
C LYS A 132 -12.36 43.27 0.96
N LEU A 133 -13.46 44.01 0.82
CA LEU A 133 -13.48 45.48 0.78
C LEU A 133 -14.59 46.05 1.67
N GLU A 134 -14.34 47.22 2.26
CA GLU A 134 -15.32 47.99 3.03
C GLU A 134 -15.79 49.20 2.19
N PHE A 135 -17.11 49.36 2.03
CA PHE A 135 -17.73 50.44 1.28
C PHE A 135 -18.74 51.22 2.12
N LYS A 136 -19.17 52.38 1.59
CA LYS A 136 -20.31 53.16 2.12
C LYS A 136 -21.61 52.66 1.52
N GLY A 137 -22.58 52.36 2.36
CA GLY A 137 -23.88 51.85 1.91
C GLY A 137 -24.72 52.87 1.15
N GLY A 138 -25.51 52.39 0.18
CA GLY A 138 -26.38 53.23 -0.65
C GLY A 138 -25.66 54.06 -1.73
N GLU A 139 -24.42 53.71 -2.07
CA GLU A 139 -23.66 54.25 -3.20
C GLU A 139 -23.61 53.20 -4.34
N SER A 140 -23.47 53.66 -5.59
CA SER A 140 -23.28 52.76 -6.75
C SER A 140 -21.80 52.76 -7.12
N VAL A 141 -21.22 51.58 -7.29
CA VAL A 141 -19.80 51.40 -7.64
C VAL A 141 -19.69 50.72 -9.00
N GLU A 142 -18.73 51.17 -9.79
CA GLU A 142 -18.36 50.55 -11.05
C GLU A 142 -17.01 49.85 -10.88
N PHE A 143 -16.80 48.69 -11.49
CA PHE A 143 -15.50 48.00 -11.44
C PHE A 143 -15.24 47.08 -12.65
N LYS A 144 -13.96 46.70 -12.80
CA LYS A 144 -13.48 45.65 -13.69
C LYS A 144 -12.27 44.92 -13.10
N PHE A 145 -12.10 43.66 -13.51
CA PHE A 145 -10.92 42.86 -13.23
C PHE A 145 -9.84 43.00 -14.32
N VAL A 146 -8.58 42.83 -13.91
CA VAL A 146 -7.39 42.81 -14.77
C VAL A 146 -6.47 41.64 -14.41
N THR A 147 -5.95 40.96 -15.42
CA THR A 147 -4.82 40.03 -15.28
C THR A 147 -3.53 40.82 -15.43
N VAL A 148 -2.69 40.79 -14.41
CA VAL A 148 -1.37 41.43 -14.34
C VAL A 148 -0.30 40.38 -14.61
N ARG A 149 0.51 40.63 -15.64
CA ARG A 149 1.60 39.75 -16.06
C ARG A 149 2.91 40.00 -15.31
N ALA A 150 3.87 39.08 -15.46
CA ALA A 150 5.20 39.17 -14.87
C ALA A 150 5.98 40.44 -15.31
N ASP A 151 5.75 40.93 -16.54
CA ASP A 151 6.28 42.19 -17.07
C ASP A 151 5.55 43.44 -16.55
N LYS A 152 4.53 43.26 -15.70
CA LYS A 152 3.61 44.26 -15.15
C LYS A 152 2.62 44.86 -16.17
N SER A 153 2.53 44.31 -17.39
CA SER A 153 1.44 44.63 -18.31
C SER A 153 0.08 44.17 -17.74
N MET A 154 -1.00 44.77 -18.21
CA MET A 154 -2.37 44.50 -17.75
C MET A 154 -3.27 44.13 -18.91
N LEU A 155 -3.96 43.00 -18.79
CA LEU A 155 -5.00 42.55 -19.71
C LEU A 155 -6.36 42.65 -18.99
N TRP A 156 -7.24 43.51 -19.48
CA TRP A 156 -8.56 43.78 -18.89
C TRP A 156 -9.58 42.71 -19.27
N GLU A 157 -10.60 42.51 -18.43
CA GLU A 157 -11.81 41.80 -18.86
C GLU A 157 -12.60 42.62 -19.91
N GLY A 158 -13.35 41.91 -20.75
CA GLY A 158 -14.08 42.45 -21.90
C GLY A 158 -15.27 43.36 -21.57
N ASP A 159 -15.92 43.85 -22.62
CA ASP A 159 -17.22 44.56 -22.60
C ASP A 159 -17.26 45.81 -21.69
N ASP A 160 -18.42 46.16 -21.13
CA ASP A 160 -18.60 47.37 -20.29
C ASP A 160 -18.21 47.16 -18.82
N ASN A 161 -18.19 48.25 -18.03
CA ASN A 161 -17.95 48.20 -16.58
C ASN A 161 -19.09 47.48 -15.85
N ARG A 162 -18.75 46.65 -14.85
CA ARG A 162 -19.73 46.05 -13.92
C ARG A 162 -20.29 47.14 -13.03
N VAL A 163 -21.62 47.26 -12.90
CA VAL A 163 -22.27 48.29 -12.08
C VAL A 163 -23.02 47.63 -10.91
N LEU A 164 -22.59 47.91 -9.68
CA LEU A 164 -23.20 47.37 -8.46
C LEU A 164 -23.79 48.48 -7.60
N LYS A 165 -25.02 48.28 -7.11
CA LYS A 165 -25.70 49.20 -6.20
C LYS A 165 -25.68 48.66 -4.78
N LEU A 166 -24.91 49.30 -3.90
CA LEU A 166 -24.64 48.78 -2.55
C LEU A 166 -25.86 48.94 -1.61
N PRO A 167 -26.17 47.93 -0.77
CA PRO A 167 -27.16 48.03 0.30
C PRO A 167 -26.86 49.17 1.29
N ASN A 168 -27.82 49.55 2.15
CA ASN A 168 -27.62 50.62 3.12
C ASN A 168 -26.65 50.27 4.28
N GLY A 169 -26.27 49.00 4.41
CA GLY A 169 -25.32 48.49 5.41
C GLY A 169 -25.43 46.97 5.55
N GLY A 170 -24.39 46.32 6.07
CA GLY A 170 -24.33 44.86 6.27
C GLY A 170 -22.99 44.25 5.83
N SER A 171 -22.92 42.93 5.79
CA SER A 171 -21.81 42.19 5.18
C SER A 171 -22.39 41.26 4.10
N PHE A 172 -21.77 41.19 2.94
CA PHE A 172 -22.27 40.44 1.78
C PHE A 172 -21.12 39.79 1.01
N GLY A 173 -21.41 38.69 0.32
CA GLY A 173 -20.53 38.13 -0.72
C GLY A 173 -21.11 38.35 -2.11
N MET A 174 -20.24 38.26 -3.11
CA MET A 174 -20.60 38.07 -4.51
C MET A 174 -19.68 37.04 -5.17
N VAL A 175 -20.15 36.44 -6.27
CA VAL A 175 -19.31 35.72 -7.23
C VAL A 175 -19.41 36.45 -8.57
N CYS A 176 -18.30 36.52 -9.30
CA CYS A 176 -18.21 37.04 -10.66
C CYS A 176 -17.46 36.04 -11.55
N HIS A 177 -17.77 36.01 -12.84
CA HIS A 177 -17.08 35.17 -13.83
C HIS A 177 -16.36 36.06 -14.85
N TRP A 178 -15.15 35.68 -15.26
CA TRP A 178 -14.35 36.51 -16.19
C TRP A 178 -15.07 36.75 -17.52
N ASN A 179 -15.03 37.98 -18.04
CA ASN A 179 -15.77 38.45 -19.22
C ASN A 179 -17.33 38.36 -19.12
N ALA A 180 -17.91 38.06 -17.95
CA ALA A 180 -19.37 38.06 -17.76
C ALA A 180 -19.89 39.39 -17.19
N THR A 181 -19.48 40.55 -17.73
CA THR A 181 -19.75 41.85 -17.09
C THR A 181 -21.23 42.25 -17.06
N GLY A 182 -22.06 41.64 -17.92
CA GLY A 182 -23.53 41.76 -17.91
C GLY A 182 -24.25 40.74 -17.00
N GLU A 183 -23.54 39.97 -16.17
CA GLU A 183 -24.18 39.08 -15.20
C GLU A 183 -24.87 39.85 -14.07
N ASN A 184 -25.99 39.32 -13.57
CA ASN A 184 -26.73 39.96 -12.48
C ASN A 184 -26.02 39.63 -11.15
N VAL A 185 -25.27 40.59 -10.61
CA VAL A 185 -24.42 40.40 -9.42
C VAL A 185 -25.26 40.36 -8.14
N ASP A 186 -25.81 39.18 -7.84
CA ASP A 186 -26.60 38.93 -6.63
C ASP A 186 -25.73 38.98 -5.35
N LEU A 187 -26.16 39.80 -4.39
CA LEU A 187 -25.49 39.96 -3.09
C LEU A 187 -26.13 39.06 -2.03
N PHE A 188 -25.41 38.03 -1.60
CA PHE A 188 -25.83 37.15 -0.51
C PHE A 188 -25.27 37.64 0.85
N PRO A 189 -26.07 37.69 1.94
CA PRO A 189 -25.58 38.12 3.24
C PRO A 189 -24.47 37.21 3.80
N LEU A 190 -23.56 37.81 4.56
CA LEU A 190 -22.57 37.14 5.40
C LEU A 190 -22.86 37.49 6.86
N ASP A 191 -23.18 36.50 7.68
CA ASP A 191 -23.37 36.71 9.12
C ASP A 191 -22.05 37.03 9.83
N LYS A 192 -22.14 37.65 11.01
CA LYS A 192 -20.97 38.18 11.72
C LYS A 192 -20.13 37.10 12.39
N GLU A 193 -18.83 37.32 12.30
CA GLU A 193 -17.72 36.48 12.77
C GLU A 193 -17.95 35.78 14.12
N ASP A 194 -17.97 34.44 14.07
CA ASP A 194 -17.03 33.63 14.85
C ASP A 194 -15.99 33.06 13.88
N GLY A 195 -14.79 32.71 14.37
CA GLY A 195 -13.62 32.44 13.54
C GLY A 195 -13.75 31.23 12.58
N VAL A 196 -13.47 31.43 11.29
CA VAL A 196 -13.63 30.42 10.23
C VAL A 196 -12.27 29.86 9.79
N GLU A 197 -12.01 28.59 10.10
CA GLU A 197 -11.11 27.74 9.31
C GLU A 197 -11.87 27.07 8.14
N TYR A 198 -11.11 26.63 7.13
CA TYR A 198 -11.67 26.16 5.85
C TYR A 198 -12.60 24.95 5.98
N LYS A 199 -13.79 25.05 5.35
CA LYS A 199 -14.60 23.90 4.94
C LYS A 199 -15.11 24.09 3.53
N GLY A 200 -14.86 23.09 2.67
CA GLY A 200 -15.53 22.99 1.38
C GLY A 200 -16.97 22.49 1.54
N SER A 201 -17.93 23.19 0.94
CA SER A 201 -19.26 22.66 0.66
C SER A 201 -19.14 21.64 -0.48
N SER A 202 -19.57 20.37 -0.39
CA SER A 202 -20.61 19.81 0.50
C SER A 202 -21.90 20.61 0.42
N ALA A 203 -22.57 20.51 -0.75
CA ALA A 203 -23.91 21.04 -0.93
C ALA A 203 -24.92 20.12 -0.23
N ALA A 204 -25.39 20.54 0.94
CA ALA A 204 -26.56 19.98 1.62
C ALA A 204 -27.60 21.08 1.79
N GLN A 205 -28.88 20.73 1.64
CA GLN A 205 -29.98 21.69 1.70
C GLN A 205 -30.17 22.22 3.14
N THR A 206 -30.65 23.46 3.27
CA THR A 206 -31.31 23.91 4.50
C THR A 206 -32.72 24.36 4.15
N ALA A 207 -33.71 23.60 4.62
CA ALA A 207 -35.11 23.84 4.31
C ALA A 207 -35.62 25.11 5.01
N ASN A 208 -36.25 26.01 4.24
CA ASN A 208 -37.09 27.06 4.79
C ASN A 208 -38.54 26.56 4.80
N THR A 209 -39.23 26.66 5.94
CA THR A 209 -40.43 25.86 6.21
C THR A 209 -41.70 26.40 5.55
N THR A 210 -41.94 25.97 4.30
CA THR A 210 -43.26 26.01 3.65
C THR A 210 -43.70 24.61 3.25
N ALA A 211 -45.00 24.31 3.37
CA ALA A 211 -45.48 22.92 3.43
C ALA A 211 -45.54 22.18 2.08
N SER A 212 -45.45 20.85 2.17
CA SER A 212 -45.90 19.81 1.23
C SER A 212 -45.31 19.77 -0.20
N SER A 213 -44.32 18.90 -0.42
CA SER A 213 -44.34 17.80 -1.42
C SER A 213 -43.07 16.92 -1.25
N PRO A 214 -43.04 15.65 -1.70
CA PRO A 214 -41.88 14.77 -1.50
C PRO A 214 -40.76 14.94 -2.54
N ASP A 215 -39.53 14.98 -2.03
CA ASP A 215 -38.28 15.32 -2.72
C ASP A 215 -37.87 14.41 -3.89
N VAL A 216 -36.81 14.84 -4.59
CA VAL A 216 -36.12 14.11 -5.66
C VAL A 216 -34.62 14.11 -5.34
N GLU A 217 -34.07 12.95 -4.96
CA GLU A 217 -32.63 12.76 -4.83
C GLU A 217 -31.98 12.70 -6.23
N THR A 218 -30.94 13.50 -6.47
CA THR A 218 -30.07 13.40 -7.66
C THR A 218 -29.22 12.14 -7.60
N SER A 219 -29.03 11.43 -8.72
CA SER A 219 -28.28 10.18 -8.70
C SER A 219 -26.76 10.37 -8.52
N PRO A 220 -26.05 9.38 -7.95
CA PRO A 220 -24.58 9.38 -7.88
C PRO A 220 -23.92 9.45 -9.27
N PHE A 221 -24.64 9.03 -10.31
CA PHE A 221 -24.21 9.01 -11.71
C PHE A 221 -24.04 10.45 -12.26
N VAL A 222 -25.03 11.31 -12.04
CA VAL A 222 -24.97 12.73 -12.45
C VAL A 222 -23.84 13.48 -11.76
N GLY A 223 -23.56 13.15 -10.49
CA GLY A 223 -22.44 13.73 -9.72
C GLY A 223 -21.04 13.41 -10.27
N GLN A 224 -20.90 12.42 -11.17
CA GLN A 224 -19.64 12.07 -11.84
C GLN A 224 -19.55 12.56 -13.29
N TRP A 225 -20.54 13.30 -13.78
CA TRP A 225 -20.59 13.76 -15.16
C TRP A 225 -19.53 14.83 -15.47
N LYS A 226 -18.66 14.54 -16.45
CA LYS A 226 -17.63 15.43 -17.00
C LYS A 226 -17.87 15.78 -18.48
N GLY A 227 -18.91 15.22 -19.10
CA GLY A 227 -19.33 15.56 -20.45
C GLY A 227 -19.93 16.96 -20.55
N ASN A 228 -20.19 17.39 -21.79
CA ASN A 228 -20.76 18.71 -22.07
C ASN A 228 -22.10 18.96 -21.35
N ALA A 229 -22.33 20.21 -20.96
CA ALA A 229 -23.60 20.67 -20.41
C ALA A 229 -24.77 20.43 -21.39
N ILE A 230 -25.93 20.09 -20.84
CA ILE A 230 -27.06 19.59 -21.64
C ILE A 230 -27.86 20.74 -22.23
N SER A 231 -27.73 20.91 -23.54
CA SER A 231 -28.61 21.78 -24.32
C SER A 231 -29.95 21.06 -24.57
N PHE A 232 -31.03 21.62 -24.03
CA PHE A 232 -32.39 21.17 -24.33
C PHE A 232 -32.81 21.67 -25.71
N MET A 233 -33.06 20.75 -26.65
CA MET A 233 -33.23 21.09 -28.07
C MET A 233 -34.70 21.12 -28.49
N ARG A 234 -35.05 22.12 -29.29
CA ARG A 234 -36.39 22.35 -29.86
C ARG A 234 -36.54 21.84 -31.30
N SER A 235 -35.44 21.47 -31.96
CA SER A 235 -35.39 21.08 -33.38
C SER A 235 -34.37 19.95 -33.61
N ASN A 236 -34.17 19.53 -34.86
CA ASN A 236 -33.18 18.51 -35.24
C ASN A 236 -31.72 19.06 -35.36
N GLU A 237 -31.28 19.86 -34.38
CA GLU A 237 -29.93 20.45 -34.28
C GLU A 237 -28.83 19.43 -33.89
N HIS A 238 -28.92 18.19 -34.39
CA HIS A 238 -28.00 17.08 -34.10
C HIS A 238 -26.82 17.01 -35.10
N ARG A 239 -26.62 18.03 -35.94
CA ARG A 239 -25.50 18.10 -36.88
C ARG A 239 -24.37 18.96 -36.31
N ASP A 240 -23.15 18.58 -36.70
CA ASP A 240 -21.90 19.33 -36.47
C ASP A 240 -21.47 19.50 -35.00
N ARG A 241 -21.62 18.42 -34.19
CA ARG A 241 -20.82 18.18 -32.97
C ARG A 241 -19.77 17.07 -33.10
N GLU A 242 -19.80 16.29 -34.19
CA GLU A 242 -18.87 15.18 -34.43
C GLU A 242 -17.51 15.65 -35.00
N SER A 243 -17.51 16.79 -35.70
CA SER A 243 -16.36 17.41 -36.38
C SER A 243 -15.20 17.84 -35.47
N GLY A 244 -15.37 17.78 -34.15
CA GLY A 244 -14.32 18.05 -33.15
C GLY A 244 -13.57 16.82 -32.64
N ARG A 245 -13.96 15.59 -32.97
CA ARG A 245 -13.21 14.39 -32.53
C ARG A 245 -12.01 14.12 -33.43
N ASN A 246 -10.83 14.06 -32.82
CA ASN A 246 -9.63 13.52 -33.44
C ASN A 246 -9.40 12.09 -32.92
N TRP A 247 -9.02 11.18 -33.82
CA TRP A 247 -8.60 9.82 -33.48
C TRP A 247 -7.14 9.68 -33.89
N ASP A 248 -6.22 9.78 -32.93
CA ASP A 248 -4.80 9.63 -33.20
C ASP A 248 -4.36 8.17 -33.07
N THR A 249 -4.26 7.48 -34.19
CA THR A 249 -3.74 6.10 -34.27
C THR A 249 -2.21 6.03 -34.41
N SER A 250 -1.50 7.16 -34.34
CA SER A 250 -0.06 7.23 -34.57
C SER A 250 0.73 6.62 -33.42
N GLY A 251 1.30 5.44 -33.65
CA GLY A 251 2.03 4.67 -32.63
C GLY A 251 1.12 3.83 -31.71
N LEU A 252 -0.08 3.47 -32.16
CA LEU A 252 -0.91 2.46 -31.50
C LEU A 252 -0.65 1.08 -32.12
N GLU A 253 -0.56 0.06 -31.28
CA GLU A 253 -0.44 -1.34 -31.68
C GLU A 253 -1.41 -2.22 -30.87
N GLY A 254 -1.55 -3.50 -31.25
CA GLY A 254 -2.32 -4.51 -30.52
C GLY A 254 -3.77 -4.13 -30.20
N LEU A 255 -4.22 -4.53 -29.01
CA LEU A 255 -5.59 -4.28 -28.52
C LEU A 255 -5.95 -2.79 -28.43
N SER A 256 -4.97 -1.92 -28.15
CA SER A 256 -5.18 -0.47 -28.03
C SER A 256 -5.50 0.17 -29.38
N LEU A 257 -4.86 -0.27 -30.47
CA LEU A 257 -5.26 0.12 -31.82
C LEU A 257 -6.67 -0.38 -32.15
N LYS A 258 -6.94 -1.67 -31.92
CA LYS A 258 -8.25 -2.30 -32.20
C LYS A 258 -9.41 -1.60 -31.47
N LEU A 259 -9.20 -1.18 -30.22
CA LEU A 259 -10.17 -0.41 -29.45
C LEU A 259 -10.49 0.96 -30.08
N VAL A 260 -9.45 1.69 -30.52
CA VAL A 260 -9.58 3.04 -31.08
C VAL A 260 -10.20 3.01 -32.48
N GLU A 261 -9.83 2.02 -33.31
CA GLU A 261 -10.50 1.77 -34.60
C GLU A 261 -11.94 1.28 -34.42
N GLY A 262 -12.22 0.52 -33.35
CA GLY A 262 -13.57 0.16 -32.93
C GLY A 262 -14.43 1.38 -32.61
N ASP A 263 -13.98 2.27 -31.71
CA ASP A 263 -14.67 3.52 -31.35
C ASP A 263 -14.94 4.42 -32.57
N ARG A 264 -13.98 4.49 -33.52
CA ARG A 264 -14.10 5.26 -34.77
C ARG A 264 -15.29 4.80 -35.64
N ASN A 265 -15.61 3.51 -35.59
CA ASN A 265 -16.78 2.92 -36.26
C ASN A 265 -18.04 2.87 -35.37
N ALA A 266 -17.88 3.00 -34.05
CA ALA A 266 -18.92 2.89 -33.03
C ALA A 266 -19.47 4.25 -32.59
N ARG A 267 -20.45 4.78 -33.33
CA ARG A 267 -21.08 6.08 -33.03
C ARG A 267 -21.94 6.09 -31.79
N ASN A 268 -22.75 5.05 -31.58
CA ASN A 268 -23.73 4.95 -30.50
C ASN A 268 -23.28 3.99 -29.37
N TRP A 269 -23.93 4.06 -28.21
CA TRP A 269 -23.50 3.32 -27.02
C TRP A 269 -23.46 1.80 -27.21
N TRP A 270 -24.48 1.18 -27.85
CA TRP A 270 -24.44 -0.26 -28.08
C TRP A 270 -23.27 -0.66 -28.98
N GLN A 271 -22.92 0.11 -30.01
CA GLN A 271 -21.73 -0.20 -30.81
C GLN A 271 -20.45 -0.13 -29.95
N LYS A 272 -20.34 0.84 -29.04
CA LYS A 272 -19.18 0.94 -28.13
C LYS A 272 -19.11 -0.25 -27.17
N LEU A 273 -20.26 -0.76 -26.71
CA LEU A 273 -20.36 -2.00 -25.95
C LEU A 273 -20.00 -3.24 -26.79
N GLU A 274 -20.33 -3.29 -28.09
CA GLU A 274 -19.91 -4.40 -28.97
C GLU A 274 -18.39 -4.45 -29.15
N VAL A 275 -17.71 -3.31 -29.30
CA VAL A 275 -16.24 -3.24 -29.35
C VAL A 275 -15.62 -3.85 -28.08
N VAL A 276 -16.14 -3.52 -26.90
CA VAL A 276 -15.68 -4.08 -25.61
C VAL A 276 -15.97 -5.58 -25.51
N ARG A 277 -17.17 -6.02 -25.91
CA ARG A 277 -17.56 -7.44 -25.97
C ARG A 277 -16.55 -8.23 -26.80
N ASP A 278 -16.23 -7.76 -28.00
CA ASP A 278 -15.41 -8.51 -28.96
C ASP A 278 -13.95 -8.58 -28.51
N ILE A 279 -13.40 -7.50 -27.95
CA ILE A 279 -12.07 -7.49 -27.30
C ILE A 279 -11.99 -8.50 -26.15
N LEU A 280 -12.97 -8.52 -25.24
CA LEU A 280 -12.95 -9.40 -24.06
C LEU A 280 -13.22 -10.88 -24.38
N LEU A 281 -14.01 -11.18 -25.43
CA LEU A 281 -14.23 -12.56 -25.86
C LEU A 281 -13.00 -13.15 -26.55
N GLU A 282 -12.34 -12.39 -27.41
CA GLU A 282 -11.12 -12.82 -28.11
C GLU A 282 -9.94 -13.03 -27.13
N SER A 283 -9.76 -12.13 -26.15
CA SER A 283 -8.65 -12.21 -25.19
C SER A 283 -8.85 -13.23 -24.05
N SER A 284 -10.04 -13.84 -23.92
CA SER A 284 -10.43 -14.71 -22.79
C SER A 284 -9.50 -15.91 -22.50
N GLN A 285 -8.65 -16.29 -23.47
CA GLN A 285 -7.63 -17.34 -23.36
C GLN A 285 -6.22 -16.87 -23.79
N SER A 286 -6.04 -15.58 -24.04
CA SER A 286 -4.75 -14.97 -24.41
C SER A 286 -3.92 -14.61 -23.17
N GLU A 287 -2.62 -14.38 -23.35
CA GLU A 287 -1.77 -13.72 -22.36
C GLU A 287 -2.15 -12.23 -22.22
N GLU A 288 -2.70 -11.62 -23.28
CA GLU A 288 -3.22 -10.24 -23.33
C GLU A 288 -4.53 -10.02 -22.54
N ARG A 289 -4.98 -11.01 -21.74
CA ARG A 289 -6.27 -10.99 -21.02
C ARG A 289 -6.39 -9.80 -20.06
N LEU A 290 -5.29 -9.44 -19.38
CA LEU A 290 -5.22 -8.28 -18.50
C LEU A 290 -5.34 -6.96 -19.30
N ASP A 291 -4.57 -6.78 -20.36
CA ASP A 291 -4.61 -5.54 -21.17
C ASP A 291 -5.99 -5.31 -21.81
N ALA A 292 -6.66 -6.38 -22.26
CA ALA A 292 -8.03 -6.32 -22.73
C ALA A 292 -9.01 -5.79 -21.67
N LEU A 293 -8.86 -6.23 -20.41
CA LEU A 293 -9.65 -5.74 -19.28
C LEU A 293 -9.29 -4.28 -18.96
N ILE A 294 -8.01 -3.91 -18.96
CA ILE A 294 -7.54 -2.54 -18.67
C ILE A 294 -8.13 -1.57 -19.69
N ASN A 295 -7.90 -1.81 -20.98
CA ASN A 295 -8.39 -1.00 -22.08
C ASN A 295 -9.92 -0.87 -22.06
N SER A 296 -10.64 -1.97 -21.79
CA SER A 296 -12.09 -1.97 -21.63
C SER A 296 -12.55 -1.09 -20.45
N SER A 297 -11.86 -1.16 -19.30
CA SER A 297 -12.22 -0.39 -18.11
C SER A 297 -12.03 1.12 -18.29
N ILE A 298 -10.92 1.55 -18.90
CA ILE A 298 -10.62 2.96 -19.18
C ILE A 298 -11.65 3.54 -20.14
N TYR A 299 -11.92 2.83 -21.23
CA TYR A 299 -12.87 3.24 -22.26
C TYR A 299 -14.31 3.35 -21.73
N LEU A 300 -14.77 2.33 -20.98
CA LEU A 300 -16.10 2.38 -20.36
C LEU A 300 -16.22 3.48 -19.30
N LYS A 301 -15.17 3.73 -18.50
CA LYS A 301 -15.14 4.83 -17.52
C LYS A 301 -15.30 6.20 -18.20
N TRP A 302 -14.60 6.43 -19.32
CA TRP A 302 -14.73 7.68 -20.09
C TRP A 302 -16.04 7.82 -20.85
N ILE A 303 -16.66 6.73 -21.29
CA ILE A 303 -18.05 6.76 -21.80
C ILE A 303 -19.01 7.13 -20.66
N ASN A 304 -18.91 6.47 -19.50
CA ASN A 304 -19.87 6.64 -18.40
C ASN A 304 -19.79 8.05 -17.76
N THR A 305 -18.62 8.67 -17.77
CA THR A 305 -18.41 10.06 -17.33
C THR A 305 -18.69 11.11 -18.42
N GLY A 306 -19.05 10.70 -19.65
CA GLY A 306 -19.36 11.61 -20.77
C GLY A 306 -18.14 12.24 -21.45
N GLN A 307 -16.93 11.77 -21.14
CA GLN A 307 -15.68 12.20 -21.78
C GLN A 307 -15.53 11.60 -23.19
N ILE A 308 -16.06 10.39 -23.43
CA ILE A 308 -16.29 9.82 -24.76
C ILE A 308 -17.81 9.89 -25.03
N PRO A 309 -18.28 10.83 -25.87
CA PRO A 309 -19.71 11.01 -26.13
C PRO A 309 -20.29 9.91 -27.04
N CYS A 310 -21.58 9.62 -26.82
CA CYS A 310 -22.41 8.74 -27.65
C CYS A 310 -23.33 9.55 -28.58
N PHE A 311 -23.33 9.23 -29.87
CA PHE A 311 -24.07 9.96 -30.90
C PHE A 311 -25.22 9.15 -31.51
N GLU A 312 -26.23 9.83 -32.06
CA GLU A 312 -27.32 9.18 -32.78
C GLU A 312 -26.85 8.52 -34.08
N GLY A 313 -27.19 7.24 -34.24
CA GLY A 313 -27.12 6.54 -35.52
C GLY A 313 -28.39 6.74 -36.36
N GLY A 314 -28.30 6.46 -37.66
CA GLY A 314 -29.46 6.49 -38.56
C GLY A 314 -30.46 5.33 -38.38
N GLY A 315 -30.10 4.31 -37.58
CA GLY A 315 -30.94 3.14 -37.30
C GLY A 315 -31.73 3.25 -36.01
N HIS A 316 -32.94 2.69 -35.98
CA HIS A 316 -33.76 2.57 -34.78
C HIS A 316 -33.36 1.32 -33.98
N HIS A 317 -32.52 1.52 -32.96
CA HIS A 317 -32.09 0.47 -32.04
C HIS A 317 -32.60 0.76 -30.63
N ARG A 318 -33.30 -0.21 -30.06
CA ARG A 318 -33.91 -0.11 -28.72
C ARG A 318 -32.90 -0.43 -27.61
N PRO A 319 -33.17 -0.01 -26.35
CA PRO A 319 -32.37 -0.37 -25.18
C PRO A 319 -32.00 -1.86 -25.06
N ASN A 320 -32.85 -2.77 -25.55
CA ASN A 320 -32.64 -4.22 -25.44
C ASN A 320 -31.35 -4.76 -26.08
N ARG A 321 -30.81 -4.11 -27.13
CA ARG A 321 -29.50 -4.51 -27.67
C ARG A 321 -28.37 -4.24 -26.68
N HIS A 322 -28.41 -3.10 -25.98
CA HIS A 322 -27.43 -2.74 -24.95
C HIS A 322 -27.47 -3.73 -23.78
N ALA A 323 -28.69 -4.11 -23.36
CA ALA A 323 -28.91 -5.13 -22.33
C ALA A 323 -28.32 -6.49 -22.74
N GLU A 324 -28.56 -6.95 -23.97
CA GLU A 324 -28.02 -8.23 -24.44
C GLU A 324 -26.49 -8.24 -24.50
N ILE A 325 -25.86 -7.17 -25.00
CA ILE A 325 -24.40 -7.07 -25.05
C ILE A 325 -23.81 -7.02 -23.62
N SER A 326 -24.42 -6.23 -22.73
CA SER A 326 -24.07 -6.14 -21.32
C SER A 326 -24.12 -7.51 -20.63
N ARG A 327 -25.15 -8.31 -20.92
CA ARG A 327 -25.29 -9.68 -20.43
C ARG A 327 -24.13 -10.58 -20.88
N VAL A 328 -23.70 -10.48 -22.13
CA VAL A 328 -22.56 -11.27 -22.64
C VAL A 328 -21.26 -10.84 -21.95
N ILE A 329 -20.99 -9.54 -21.86
CA ILE A 329 -19.80 -9.00 -21.16
C ILE A 329 -19.79 -9.46 -19.70
N PHE A 330 -20.91 -9.30 -18.98
CA PHE A 330 -21.04 -9.69 -17.57
C PHE A 330 -20.77 -11.19 -17.34
N ARG A 331 -21.25 -12.07 -18.24
CA ARG A 331 -20.97 -13.51 -18.14
C ARG A 331 -19.49 -13.83 -18.24
N GLU A 332 -18.75 -13.19 -19.13
CA GLU A 332 -17.31 -13.47 -19.28
C GLU A 332 -16.48 -12.83 -18.15
N LEU A 333 -16.83 -11.63 -17.67
CA LEU A 333 -16.21 -11.02 -16.48
C LEU A 333 -16.36 -11.90 -15.22
N GLU A 334 -17.57 -12.41 -14.96
CA GLU A 334 -17.82 -13.34 -13.84
C GLU A 334 -17.14 -14.70 -14.05
N ARG A 335 -16.98 -15.15 -15.31
CA ARG A 335 -16.25 -16.38 -15.63
C ARG A 335 -14.76 -16.24 -15.36
N ILE A 336 -14.14 -15.12 -15.79
CA ILE A 336 -12.73 -14.81 -15.50
C ILE A 336 -12.53 -14.67 -13.99
N SER A 337 -13.41 -13.96 -13.29
CA SER A 337 -13.35 -13.76 -11.83
C SER A 337 -13.39 -15.05 -10.99
N CYS A 338 -13.79 -16.18 -11.58
CA CYS A 338 -13.90 -17.47 -10.88
C CYS A 338 -12.92 -18.54 -11.37
N ARG A 339 -11.91 -18.18 -12.19
CA ARG A 339 -10.82 -19.11 -12.53
C ARG A 339 -9.80 -19.16 -11.38
N LYS A 340 -8.93 -20.18 -11.40
CA LYS A 340 -7.81 -20.32 -10.43
C LYS A 340 -6.55 -19.59 -10.87
N ASP A 341 -6.45 -19.28 -12.16
CA ASP A 341 -5.36 -18.55 -12.81
C ASP A 341 -5.66 -17.05 -12.99
N THR A 342 -6.57 -16.50 -12.17
CA THR A 342 -6.93 -15.08 -12.20
C THR A 342 -6.02 -14.30 -11.25
N SER A 343 -5.31 -13.33 -11.79
CA SER A 343 -4.44 -12.45 -10.98
C SER A 343 -5.27 -11.46 -10.14
N PRO A 344 -4.75 -10.99 -8.98
CA PRO A 344 -5.39 -9.92 -8.22
C PRO A 344 -5.65 -8.66 -9.06
N GLN A 345 -4.71 -8.32 -9.96
CA GLN A 345 -4.81 -7.22 -10.91
C GLN A 345 -6.09 -7.28 -11.76
N GLU A 346 -6.37 -8.45 -12.34
CA GLU A 346 -7.57 -8.65 -13.17
C GLU A 346 -8.86 -8.51 -12.35
N VAL A 347 -8.89 -9.02 -11.11
CA VAL A 347 -10.04 -8.84 -10.21
C VAL A 347 -10.28 -7.35 -9.93
N LEU A 348 -9.23 -6.57 -9.64
CA LEU A 348 -9.35 -5.12 -9.42
C LEU A 348 -9.91 -4.38 -10.65
N VAL A 349 -9.50 -4.77 -11.85
CA VAL A 349 -9.97 -4.15 -13.10
C VAL A 349 -11.40 -4.57 -13.44
N ILE A 350 -11.75 -5.86 -13.27
CA ILE A 350 -13.13 -6.37 -13.48
C ILE A 350 -14.14 -5.65 -12.58
N ARG A 351 -13.78 -5.40 -11.31
CA ARG A 351 -14.61 -4.62 -10.37
C ARG A 351 -14.94 -3.21 -10.88
N LYS A 352 -14.02 -2.57 -11.62
CA LYS A 352 -14.23 -1.24 -12.22
C LYS A 352 -15.11 -1.27 -13.48
N ILE A 353 -15.20 -2.41 -14.18
CA ILE A 353 -16.05 -2.58 -15.36
C ILE A 353 -17.53 -2.76 -14.96
N HIS A 354 -17.83 -3.55 -13.93
CA HIS A 354 -19.21 -3.91 -13.57
C HIS A 354 -20.19 -2.73 -13.42
N PRO A 355 -19.84 -1.59 -12.77
CA PRO A 355 -20.75 -0.43 -12.65
C PRO A 355 -21.03 0.32 -13.95
N CYS A 356 -20.22 0.12 -15.00
CA CYS A 356 -20.37 0.80 -16.29
C CYS A 356 -21.30 0.04 -17.27
N LEU A 357 -21.91 -1.07 -16.83
CA LEU A 357 -22.72 -1.96 -17.66
C LEU A 357 -24.23 -1.75 -17.40
N PRO A 358 -25.08 -1.58 -18.44
CA PRO A 358 -26.52 -1.44 -18.27
C PRO A 358 -27.17 -2.72 -17.72
N SER A 359 -28.36 -2.54 -17.14
CA SER A 359 -29.17 -3.60 -16.57
C SER A 359 -29.78 -4.49 -17.66
N PHE A 360 -29.72 -5.81 -17.47
CA PHE A 360 -30.26 -6.79 -18.42
C PHE A 360 -31.39 -7.66 -17.85
N LYS A 361 -32.23 -7.06 -16.99
CA LYS A 361 -33.52 -7.61 -16.58
C LYS A 361 -34.41 -7.92 -17.80
N ALA A 362 -35.35 -8.84 -17.62
CA ALA A 362 -36.31 -9.24 -18.67
C ALA A 362 -37.11 -8.05 -19.25
N GLU A 363 -37.40 -7.04 -18.44
CA GLU A 363 -38.07 -5.80 -18.85
C GLU A 363 -37.25 -4.97 -19.85
N PHE A 364 -35.92 -5.04 -19.78
CA PHE A 364 -35.01 -4.32 -20.67
C PHE A 364 -34.58 -5.15 -21.88
N THR A 365 -34.47 -6.48 -21.76
CA THR A 365 -34.20 -7.38 -22.90
C THR A 365 -35.43 -7.64 -23.79
N ALA A 366 -36.64 -7.30 -23.30
CA ALA A 366 -37.89 -7.34 -24.08
C ALA A 366 -37.80 -6.59 -25.42
N SER A 367 -38.68 -6.95 -26.37
CA SER A 367 -38.69 -6.34 -27.72
C SER A 367 -39.10 -4.87 -27.76
N VAL A 368 -39.72 -4.34 -26.69
CA VAL A 368 -40.24 -2.96 -26.62
C VAL A 368 -40.04 -2.38 -25.20
N PRO A 369 -38.79 -2.11 -24.75
CA PRO A 369 -38.51 -1.56 -23.43
C PRO A 369 -38.70 -0.03 -23.38
N LEU A 370 -38.78 0.53 -22.16
CA LEU A 370 -38.83 1.98 -21.86
C LEU A 370 -39.89 2.76 -22.66
N THR A 371 -41.07 2.17 -22.89
CA THR A 371 -42.16 2.79 -23.68
C THR A 371 -42.75 4.07 -23.08
N ARG A 372 -42.68 4.24 -21.75
CA ARG A 372 -43.38 5.30 -21.02
C ARG A 372 -43.06 6.71 -21.53
N ILE A 373 -41.81 6.96 -21.94
CA ILE A 373 -41.39 8.27 -22.48
C ILE A 373 -42.11 8.64 -23.78
N ARG A 374 -42.48 7.68 -24.62
CA ARG A 374 -43.33 7.92 -25.80
C ARG A 374 -44.69 8.43 -25.36
N ASP A 375 -45.31 7.76 -24.39
CA ASP A 375 -46.68 8.05 -24.00
C ASP A 375 -46.76 9.39 -23.23
N ILE A 376 -45.76 9.68 -22.40
CA ILE A 376 -45.49 11.01 -21.82
C ILE A 376 -45.38 12.08 -22.91
N ALA A 377 -44.53 11.88 -23.92
CA ALA A 377 -44.31 12.83 -25.01
C ALA A 377 -45.52 12.99 -25.96
N HIS A 378 -46.58 12.18 -25.81
CA HIS A 378 -47.82 12.32 -26.58
C HIS A 378 -48.98 12.95 -25.79
N ARG A 379 -48.82 13.19 -24.48
CA ARG A 379 -49.84 13.81 -23.60
C ARG A 379 -50.35 15.17 -24.06
N ASN A 380 -51.58 15.51 -23.70
CA ASN A 380 -52.26 16.74 -24.09
C ASN A 380 -52.30 17.82 -22.99
N ASP A 381 -51.92 17.47 -21.76
CA ASP A 381 -51.89 18.33 -20.58
C ASP A 381 -50.49 18.93 -20.30
N ILE A 382 -49.63 18.99 -21.32
CA ILE A 382 -48.30 19.61 -21.28
C ILE A 382 -48.12 20.65 -22.39
N PRO A 383 -47.37 21.76 -22.16
CA PRO A 383 -47.11 22.77 -23.19
C PRO A 383 -46.42 22.20 -24.43
N HIS A 384 -46.74 22.74 -25.62
CA HIS A 384 -46.20 22.25 -26.89
C HIS A 384 -44.67 22.30 -26.94
N ASP A 385 -44.07 23.38 -26.46
CA ASP A 385 -42.61 23.53 -26.36
C ASP A 385 -41.98 22.37 -25.58
N LEU A 386 -42.47 22.10 -24.37
CA LEU A 386 -41.98 21.01 -23.52
C LEU A 386 -42.22 19.63 -24.17
N LYS A 387 -43.35 19.46 -24.87
CA LYS A 387 -43.68 18.24 -25.61
C LYS A 387 -42.66 17.94 -26.72
N GLN A 388 -42.25 18.96 -27.49
CA GLN A 388 -41.17 18.80 -28.47
C GLN A 388 -39.80 18.62 -27.80
N GLU A 389 -39.55 19.35 -26.72
CA GLU A 389 -38.28 19.31 -25.98
C GLU A 389 -37.99 17.91 -25.38
N ILE A 390 -38.97 17.29 -24.74
CA ILE A 390 -38.91 15.89 -24.25
C ILE A 390 -38.74 14.92 -25.42
N LYS A 391 -39.49 15.13 -26.52
CA LYS A 391 -39.45 14.27 -27.70
C LYS A 391 -38.08 14.27 -28.37
N HIS A 392 -37.46 15.43 -28.58
CA HIS A 392 -36.18 15.56 -29.27
C HIS A 392 -34.98 15.34 -28.34
N THR A 393 -35.03 15.82 -27.09
CA THR A 393 -33.89 15.70 -26.16
C THR A 393 -33.78 14.31 -25.52
N ILE A 394 -34.89 13.57 -25.37
CA ILE A 394 -34.94 12.28 -24.65
C ILE A 394 -35.55 11.17 -25.53
N GLN A 395 -36.80 11.32 -25.97
CA GLN A 395 -37.57 10.21 -26.59
C GLN A 395 -36.97 9.69 -27.91
N ASN A 396 -36.45 10.58 -28.75
CA ASN A 396 -35.83 10.23 -30.04
C ASN A 396 -34.45 9.60 -29.84
N LYS A 397 -33.64 10.12 -28.89
CA LYS A 397 -32.32 9.57 -28.54
C LYS A 397 -32.44 8.15 -28.01
N LEU A 398 -33.26 7.91 -26.98
CA LEU A 398 -33.43 6.61 -26.34
C LEU A 398 -33.87 5.48 -27.32
N HIS A 399 -34.46 5.83 -28.47
CA HIS A 399 -34.87 4.92 -29.55
C HIS A 399 -33.85 4.78 -30.72
N ARG A 400 -32.65 5.35 -30.60
CA ARG A 400 -31.57 5.39 -31.62
C ARG A 400 -30.17 5.16 -31.03
N ASN A 401 -29.91 5.82 -29.92
CA ASN A 401 -28.72 5.81 -29.09
C ASN A 401 -29.18 6.11 -27.66
N ALA A 402 -29.52 5.06 -26.89
CA ALA A 402 -29.63 5.20 -25.44
C ALA A 402 -28.21 5.32 -24.89
N GLY A 403 -27.91 6.35 -24.11
CA GLY A 403 -26.56 6.55 -23.55
C GLY A 403 -26.57 7.25 -22.19
N PRO A 404 -25.44 7.25 -21.46
CA PRO A 404 -25.26 7.97 -20.19
C PRO A 404 -25.85 9.39 -20.20
N GLU A 405 -25.73 10.10 -21.32
CA GLU A 405 -26.29 11.42 -21.58
C GLU A 405 -27.81 11.53 -21.29
N ASP A 406 -28.57 10.46 -21.54
CA ASP A 406 -30.03 10.46 -21.45
C ASP A 406 -30.52 10.42 -20.01
N LEU A 407 -29.80 9.77 -19.09
CA LEU A 407 -30.12 9.79 -17.66
C LEU A 407 -29.90 11.19 -17.10
N VAL A 408 -28.74 11.80 -17.41
CA VAL A 408 -28.42 13.17 -17.00
C VAL A 408 -29.42 14.18 -17.60
N ALA A 409 -29.83 14.01 -18.86
CA ALA A 409 -30.87 14.82 -19.49
C ALA A 409 -32.24 14.67 -18.83
N THR A 410 -32.59 13.44 -18.41
CA THR A 410 -33.85 13.13 -17.75
C THR A 410 -33.89 13.68 -16.32
N GLU A 411 -32.79 13.64 -15.57
CA GLU A 411 -32.70 14.28 -14.24
C GLU A 411 -32.77 15.80 -14.34
N ALA A 412 -32.05 16.42 -15.28
CA ALA A 412 -32.14 17.86 -15.50
C ALA A 412 -33.56 18.30 -15.96
N MET A 413 -34.26 17.48 -16.75
CA MET A 413 -35.67 17.70 -17.10
C MET A 413 -36.59 17.52 -15.88
N LEU A 414 -36.39 16.47 -15.07
CA LEU A 414 -37.19 16.21 -13.87
C LEU A 414 -37.08 17.37 -12.87
N ALA A 415 -35.86 17.81 -12.56
CA ALA A 415 -35.60 18.95 -11.69
C ALA A 415 -36.24 20.25 -12.22
N ARG A 416 -36.30 20.45 -13.54
CA ARG A 416 -36.98 21.60 -14.15
C ARG A 416 -38.51 21.53 -14.02
N ILE A 417 -39.13 20.35 -14.15
CA ILE A 417 -40.59 20.22 -14.03
C ILE A 417 -41.08 20.17 -12.56
N THR A 418 -40.22 19.82 -11.60
CA THR A 418 -40.55 19.87 -10.16
C THR A 418 -40.25 21.22 -9.51
N LYS A 419 -39.40 22.07 -10.10
CA LYS A 419 -38.95 23.35 -9.52
C LYS A 419 -40.08 24.27 -9.02
N ASN A 420 -41.22 24.27 -9.70
CA ASN A 420 -42.39 25.05 -9.34
C ASN A 420 -43.61 24.13 -9.14
N PRO A 421 -43.96 23.76 -7.89
CA PRO A 421 -45.14 22.94 -7.60
C PRO A 421 -46.40 23.52 -8.22
N GLY A 422 -47.20 22.67 -8.89
CA GLY A 422 -48.43 23.07 -9.58
C GLY A 422 -48.27 23.68 -10.99
N GLN A 423 -47.04 23.88 -11.49
CA GLN A 423 -46.84 24.37 -12.87
C GLN A 423 -47.26 23.34 -13.95
N TYR A 424 -47.25 22.05 -13.61
CA TYR A 424 -47.63 20.94 -14.48
C TYR A 424 -48.56 19.98 -13.72
N SER A 425 -49.31 19.13 -14.44
CA SER A 425 -50.22 18.19 -13.78
C SER A 425 -49.45 17.15 -12.97
N GLU A 426 -49.95 16.82 -11.77
CA GLU A 426 -49.36 15.78 -10.91
C GLU A 426 -49.26 14.44 -11.65
N ALA A 427 -50.29 14.12 -12.45
CA ALA A 427 -50.33 12.91 -13.27
C ALA A 427 -49.30 12.89 -14.42
N PHE A 428 -48.75 14.03 -14.85
CA PHE A 428 -47.59 14.10 -15.75
C PHE A 428 -46.29 13.95 -14.97
N VAL A 429 -46.11 14.73 -13.89
CA VAL A 429 -44.90 14.71 -13.06
C VAL A 429 -44.64 13.32 -12.50
N GLU A 430 -45.68 12.62 -12.03
CA GLU A 430 -45.57 11.27 -11.47
C GLU A 430 -45.21 10.23 -12.55
N GLN A 431 -45.79 10.33 -13.75
CA GLN A 431 -45.37 9.46 -14.86
C GLN A 431 -43.92 9.74 -15.28
N PHE A 432 -43.46 10.99 -15.19
CA PHE A 432 -42.07 11.35 -15.45
C PHE A 432 -41.13 10.84 -14.35
N LYS A 433 -41.52 10.90 -13.07
CA LYS A 433 -40.80 10.27 -11.95
C LYS A 433 -40.64 8.76 -12.17
N ILE A 434 -41.72 8.07 -12.55
CA ILE A 434 -41.68 6.62 -12.84
C ILE A 434 -40.76 6.33 -14.04
N PHE A 435 -40.85 7.10 -15.14
CA PHE A 435 -39.93 6.92 -16.28
C PHE A 435 -38.46 7.20 -15.90
N HIS A 436 -38.20 8.23 -15.09
CA HIS A 436 -36.85 8.48 -14.59
C HIS A 436 -36.34 7.29 -13.75
N HIS A 437 -37.17 6.67 -12.91
CA HIS A 437 -36.80 5.48 -12.15
C HIS A 437 -36.55 4.25 -13.06
N GLU A 438 -37.39 4.03 -14.09
CA GLU A 438 -37.16 3.00 -15.13
C GLU A 438 -35.81 3.21 -15.85
N LEU A 439 -35.43 4.46 -16.12
CA LEU A 439 -34.18 4.82 -16.78
C LEU A 439 -32.97 4.68 -15.84
N LYS A 440 -33.10 5.15 -14.59
CA LYS A 440 -32.11 5.00 -13.50
C LYS A 440 -31.77 3.53 -13.28
N ASP A 441 -32.79 2.67 -13.27
CA ASP A 441 -32.65 1.22 -13.15
C ASP A 441 -32.03 0.57 -14.40
N PHE A 442 -32.36 1.03 -15.62
CA PHE A 442 -31.68 0.58 -16.84
C PHE A 442 -30.18 0.89 -16.84
N PHE A 443 -29.75 2.03 -16.29
CA PHE A 443 -28.33 2.37 -16.10
C PHE A 443 -27.72 1.82 -14.80
N ASN A 444 -28.46 1.00 -14.03
CA ASN A 444 -28.07 0.53 -12.68
C ASN A 444 -27.74 1.64 -11.65
N ALA A 445 -28.08 2.91 -11.95
CA ALA A 445 -27.74 4.12 -11.21
C ALA A 445 -28.60 4.35 -9.94
N GLY A 446 -29.16 3.28 -9.37
CA GLY A 446 -29.89 3.31 -8.11
C GLY A 446 -29.01 3.71 -6.92
N SER A 447 -29.61 4.26 -5.88
CA SER A 447 -28.94 4.45 -4.59
C SER A 447 -28.68 3.08 -3.95
N LEU A 448 -27.70 3.01 -3.03
CA LEU A 448 -27.37 1.76 -2.33
C LEU A 448 -28.59 1.14 -1.63
N ALA A 449 -29.51 1.96 -1.11
CA ALA A 449 -30.74 1.47 -0.49
C ALA A 449 -31.72 0.85 -1.51
N GLU A 450 -31.90 1.48 -2.67
CA GLU A 450 -32.71 0.93 -3.77
C GLU A 450 -32.11 -0.39 -4.29
N GLN A 451 -30.79 -0.42 -4.51
CA GLN A 451 -30.08 -1.62 -4.99
C GLN A 451 -30.24 -2.80 -4.01
N LEU A 452 -30.00 -2.58 -2.72
CA LEU A 452 -30.07 -3.62 -1.68
C LEU A 452 -31.49 -4.14 -1.44
N GLU A 453 -32.50 -3.27 -1.39
CA GLU A 453 -33.90 -3.71 -1.31
C GLU A 453 -34.27 -4.57 -2.54
N SER A 454 -33.70 -4.27 -3.71
CA SER A 454 -33.94 -5.04 -4.94
C SER A 454 -33.39 -6.48 -4.94
N ILE A 455 -32.57 -6.89 -3.97
CA ILE A 455 -32.08 -8.27 -3.81
C ILE A 455 -32.66 -9.00 -2.58
N LYS A 456 -33.39 -8.31 -1.71
CA LYS A 456 -33.93 -8.79 -0.43
C LYS A 456 -34.64 -10.14 -0.47
N ASP A 457 -35.49 -10.36 -1.47
CA ASP A 457 -36.22 -11.61 -1.62
C ASP A 457 -35.31 -12.80 -1.99
N SER A 458 -34.18 -12.54 -2.67
CA SER A 458 -33.22 -13.55 -3.10
C SER A 458 -32.19 -13.95 -2.04
N ILE A 459 -32.07 -13.20 -0.94
CA ILE A 459 -31.18 -13.49 0.18
C ILE A 459 -31.90 -14.40 1.20
N ASP A 460 -31.14 -15.19 1.95
CA ASP A 460 -31.64 -16.01 3.06
C ASP A 460 -32.08 -15.16 4.28
N ASP A 461 -32.78 -15.77 5.24
CA ASP A 461 -33.30 -15.03 6.41
C ASP A 461 -32.19 -14.43 7.29
N LYS A 462 -30.98 -15.01 7.28
CA LYS A 462 -29.79 -14.45 7.93
C LYS A 462 -29.38 -13.13 7.27
N GLY A 463 -29.23 -13.11 5.94
CA GLY A 463 -28.85 -11.91 5.20
C GLY A 463 -29.97 -10.87 5.13
N ARG A 464 -31.26 -11.27 5.12
CA ARG A 464 -32.39 -10.34 5.32
C ARG A 464 -32.32 -9.63 6.68
N SER A 465 -31.94 -10.36 7.73
CA SER A 465 -31.73 -9.80 9.07
C SER A 465 -30.55 -8.81 9.09
N ALA A 466 -29.42 -9.17 8.47
CA ALA A 466 -28.26 -8.30 8.33
C ALA A 466 -28.56 -7.03 7.49
N LEU A 467 -29.35 -7.18 6.42
CA LEU A 467 -29.80 -6.09 5.56
C LEU A 467 -30.67 -5.11 6.34
N THR A 468 -31.63 -5.61 7.11
CA THR A 468 -32.53 -4.78 7.93
C THR A 468 -31.72 -3.99 8.96
N LEU A 469 -30.81 -4.67 9.68
CA LEU A 469 -29.92 -4.05 10.65
C LEU A 469 -29.03 -2.95 10.02
N PHE A 470 -28.44 -3.21 8.84
CA PHE A 470 -27.63 -2.20 8.14
C PHE A 470 -28.45 -0.98 7.71
N LEU A 471 -29.65 -1.19 7.14
CA LEU A 471 -30.52 -0.09 6.73
C LEU A 471 -31.01 0.74 7.93
N GLU A 472 -31.31 0.12 9.06
CA GLU A 472 -31.61 0.80 10.32
C GLU A 472 -30.42 1.62 10.84
N CYS A 473 -29.22 1.03 10.88
CA CYS A 473 -27.99 1.72 11.30
C CYS A 473 -27.68 2.91 10.39
N LYS A 474 -27.72 2.73 9.06
CA LYS A 474 -27.51 3.80 8.08
C LYS A 474 -28.51 4.94 8.29
N LYS A 475 -29.81 4.63 8.40
CA LYS A 475 -30.87 5.64 8.55
C LYS A 475 -30.75 6.41 9.86
N GLY A 476 -30.29 5.77 10.94
CA GLY A 476 -29.94 6.42 12.19
C GLY A 476 -28.71 7.35 12.06
N LEU A 477 -27.67 6.90 11.35
CA LEU A 477 -26.45 7.68 11.14
C LEU A 477 -26.68 8.92 10.26
N ASP A 478 -27.49 8.79 9.21
CA ASP A 478 -27.87 9.91 8.35
C ASP A 478 -28.69 10.96 9.13
N ALA A 479 -29.69 10.54 9.89
CA ALA A 479 -30.45 11.44 10.78
C ALA A 479 -29.58 12.05 11.90
N SER A 480 -28.53 11.34 12.35
CA SER A 480 -27.59 11.89 13.34
C SER A 480 -26.74 13.02 12.77
N ALA A 481 -26.47 13.06 11.45
CA ALA A 481 -25.68 14.12 10.82
C ALA A 481 -26.37 15.49 10.87
N GLU A 482 -27.70 15.52 10.97
CA GLU A 482 -28.51 16.73 11.16
C GLU A 482 -28.49 17.24 12.62
N SER A 483 -28.00 16.42 13.58
CA SER A 483 -28.05 16.72 15.01
C SER A 483 -26.65 16.81 15.66
N SER A 484 -26.27 18.01 16.08
CA SER A 484 -24.90 18.35 16.49
C SER A 484 -24.48 17.85 17.89
N LYS A 485 -24.45 16.52 18.13
CA LYS A 485 -24.00 15.93 19.40
C LYS A 485 -23.16 14.65 19.28
N VAL A 486 -22.38 14.42 20.34
CA VAL A 486 -21.32 13.42 20.59
C VAL A 486 -21.75 11.93 20.47
N LEU A 487 -22.95 11.62 20.01
CA LEU A 487 -23.46 10.24 19.85
C LEU A 487 -22.96 9.52 18.58
N GLY A 488 -22.25 10.20 17.69
CA GLY A 488 -21.87 9.72 16.36
C GLY A 488 -21.01 8.45 16.34
N SER A 489 -19.87 8.43 17.05
CA SER A 489 -18.82 7.41 16.87
C SER A 489 -19.26 5.96 17.10
N ASP A 490 -20.03 5.68 18.17
CA ASP A 490 -20.57 4.33 18.46
C ASP A 490 -21.56 3.86 17.37
N LEU A 491 -22.41 4.77 16.88
CA LEU A 491 -23.36 4.49 15.80
C LEU A 491 -22.65 4.33 14.44
N LEU A 492 -21.62 5.13 14.18
CA LEU A 492 -20.76 5.04 13.00
C LEU A 492 -20.05 3.68 12.96
N PHE A 493 -19.44 3.26 14.07
CA PHE A 493 -18.75 1.97 14.17
C PHE A 493 -19.72 0.78 14.05
N LYS A 494 -20.91 0.85 14.66
CA LYS A 494 -21.98 -0.15 14.46
C LYS A 494 -22.48 -0.22 13.01
N THR A 495 -22.53 0.92 12.31
CA THR A 495 -22.88 0.98 10.88
C THR A 495 -21.80 0.31 10.02
N MET A 496 -20.52 0.53 10.35
CA MET A 496 -19.39 -0.17 9.68
C MET A 496 -19.43 -1.69 9.91
N GLN A 497 -19.75 -2.14 11.12
CA GLN A 497 -19.87 -3.57 11.44
C GLN A 497 -21.04 -4.24 10.72
N SER A 498 -22.24 -3.62 10.73
CA SER A 498 -23.42 -4.17 10.05
C SER A 498 -23.25 -4.18 8.53
N LEU A 499 -22.62 -3.16 7.95
CA LEU A 499 -22.19 -3.15 6.54
C LEU A 499 -21.26 -4.33 6.23
N SER A 500 -20.21 -4.52 7.02
CA SER A 500 -19.21 -5.57 6.75
C SER A 500 -19.82 -6.97 6.87
N ALA A 501 -20.74 -7.18 7.81
CA ALA A 501 -21.47 -8.43 7.96
C ALA A 501 -22.45 -8.70 6.81
N LEU A 502 -23.08 -7.65 6.25
CA LEU A 502 -23.93 -7.76 5.06
C LEU A 502 -23.10 -8.07 3.80
N ARG A 503 -21.98 -7.36 3.60
CA ARG A 503 -21.10 -7.56 2.44
C ARG A 503 -20.46 -8.96 2.44
N ASP A 504 -20.06 -9.48 3.61
CA ASP A 504 -19.58 -10.86 3.79
C ASP A 504 -20.60 -11.92 3.30
N ILE A 505 -21.89 -11.73 3.59
CA ILE A 505 -22.96 -12.63 3.15
C ILE A 505 -23.17 -12.55 1.62
N ILE A 506 -23.17 -11.35 1.05
CA ILE A 506 -23.35 -11.15 -0.40
C ILE A 506 -22.15 -11.70 -1.18
N ALA A 507 -20.92 -11.44 -0.71
CA ALA A 507 -19.69 -11.98 -1.31
C ALA A 507 -19.68 -13.52 -1.34
N LYS A 508 -20.09 -14.18 -0.24
CA LYS A 508 -20.20 -15.65 -0.18
C LYS A 508 -21.26 -16.24 -1.10
N GLY A 509 -22.32 -15.50 -1.43
CA GLY A 509 -23.23 -15.90 -2.51
C GLY A 509 -22.55 -15.87 -3.89
N LEU A 510 -21.67 -14.89 -4.11
CA LEU A 510 -20.92 -14.72 -5.35
C LEU A 510 -19.75 -15.73 -5.50
N GLU A 511 -19.13 -16.18 -4.41
CA GLU A 511 -18.06 -17.23 -4.42
C GLU A 511 -18.43 -18.50 -5.22
N SER A 512 -19.72 -18.84 -5.30
CA SER A 512 -20.23 -20.03 -5.99
C SER A 512 -20.05 -20.05 -7.52
N GLY A 513 -19.62 -18.93 -8.12
CA GLY A 513 -19.42 -18.78 -9.56
C GLY A 513 -20.70 -18.78 -10.40
N LEU A 514 -20.55 -18.58 -11.72
CA LEU A 514 -21.65 -18.73 -12.67
C LEU A 514 -21.70 -20.17 -13.21
N ARG A 515 -22.88 -20.80 -13.18
CA ARG A 515 -23.08 -22.10 -13.85
C ARG A 515 -23.33 -21.92 -15.34
N ASN A 516 -22.92 -22.91 -16.14
CA ASN A 516 -23.13 -22.92 -17.58
C ASN A 516 -24.64 -22.92 -17.97
N ASP A 517 -25.47 -23.56 -17.14
CA ASP A 517 -26.93 -23.68 -17.27
C ASP A 517 -27.72 -22.57 -16.55
N ALA A 518 -27.04 -21.53 -16.03
CA ALA A 518 -27.71 -20.43 -15.35
C ALA A 518 -28.71 -19.70 -16.26
N SER A 519 -29.95 -19.55 -15.81
CA SER A 519 -31.00 -18.84 -16.53
C SER A 519 -30.77 -17.32 -16.52
N ASP A 520 -31.29 -16.64 -17.53
CA ASP A 520 -31.13 -15.19 -17.71
C ASP A 520 -31.55 -14.37 -16.48
N ALA A 521 -32.62 -14.79 -15.80
CA ALA A 521 -33.07 -14.18 -14.54
C ALA A 521 -32.07 -14.38 -13.38
N ALA A 522 -31.39 -15.53 -13.31
CA ALA A 522 -30.34 -15.78 -12.33
C ALA A 522 -29.07 -14.97 -12.63
N ILE A 523 -28.70 -14.81 -13.91
CA ILE A 523 -27.58 -13.96 -14.34
C ILE A 523 -27.88 -12.49 -14.00
N ALA A 524 -29.10 -12.01 -14.27
CA ALA A 524 -29.53 -10.64 -13.94
C ALA A 524 -29.61 -10.39 -12.42
N MET A 525 -30.03 -11.39 -11.65
CA MET A 525 -29.95 -11.31 -10.17
C MET A 525 -28.49 -11.25 -9.70
N ARG A 526 -27.58 -12.01 -10.32
CA ARG A 526 -26.15 -11.95 -10.00
C ARG A 526 -25.53 -10.58 -10.32
N GLN A 527 -25.96 -9.90 -11.38
CA GLN A 527 -25.58 -8.51 -11.67
C GLN A 527 -25.95 -7.59 -10.49
N LYS A 528 -27.19 -7.67 -9.97
CA LYS A 528 -27.61 -6.91 -8.79
C LYS A 528 -26.74 -7.22 -7.56
N TRP A 529 -26.47 -8.49 -7.28
CA TRP A 529 -25.63 -8.89 -6.14
C TRP A 529 -24.22 -8.30 -6.24
N ARG A 530 -23.59 -8.35 -7.43
CA ARG A 530 -22.28 -7.73 -7.66
C ARG A 530 -22.31 -6.21 -7.46
N LEU A 531 -23.33 -5.52 -7.96
CA LEU A 531 -23.48 -4.08 -7.80
C LEU A 531 -23.71 -3.68 -6.33
N CYS A 532 -24.52 -4.45 -5.59
CA CYS A 532 -24.69 -4.25 -4.14
C CYS A 532 -23.38 -4.48 -3.36
N GLU A 533 -22.60 -5.49 -3.76
CA GLU A 533 -21.31 -5.82 -3.13
C GLU A 533 -20.26 -4.72 -3.33
N ILE A 534 -20.22 -4.10 -4.52
CA ILE A 534 -19.39 -2.93 -4.82
C ILE A 534 -19.93 -1.67 -4.12
N GLY A 535 -21.24 -1.40 -4.16
CA GLY A 535 -21.82 -0.23 -3.48
C GLY A 535 -21.67 -0.24 -1.96
N LEU A 536 -21.55 -1.43 -1.34
CA LEU A 536 -21.17 -1.56 0.06
C LEU A 536 -19.67 -1.26 0.29
N GLU A 537 -18.77 -1.52 -0.66
CA GLU A 537 -17.38 -1.06 -0.61
C GLU A 537 -17.31 0.47 -0.66
N ASP A 538 -18.00 1.08 -1.63
CA ASP A 538 -18.06 2.54 -1.81
C ASP A 538 -18.62 3.26 -0.57
N TYR A 539 -19.67 2.71 0.06
CA TYR A 539 -20.18 3.28 1.31
C TYR A 539 -19.26 3.00 2.50
N SER A 540 -18.50 1.90 2.52
CA SER A 540 -17.47 1.64 3.53
C SER A 540 -16.35 2.70 3.50
N PHE A 541 -15.93 3.15 2.31
CA PHE A 541 -15.00 4.26 2.14
C PHE A 541 -15.52 5.54 2.81
N ILE A 542 -16.82 5.87 2.64
CA ILE A 542 -17.45 7.04 3.27
C ILE A 542 -17.45 6.91 4.79
N LEU A 543 -17.78 5.74 5.34
CA LEU A 543 -17.79 5.51 6.79
C LEU A 543 -16.37 5.58 7.39
N LEU A 544 -15.38 4.96 6.75
CA LEU A 544 -13.97 5.01 7.15
C LEU A 544 -13.41 6.43 7.09
N SER A 545 -13.78 7.20 6.06
CA SER A 545 -13.39 8.62 5.94
C SER A 545 -13.98 9.47 7.07
N ARG A 546 -15.28 9.29 7.39
CA ARG A 546 -15.89 9.95 8.56
C ARG A 546 -15.16 9.58 9.85
N PHE A 547 -14.86 8.30 10.07
CA PHE A 547 -14.18 7.81 11.26
C PHE A 547 -12.75 8.36 11.40
N ALA A 548 -11.97 8.37 10.31
CA ALA A 548 -10.61 8.92 10.32
C ALA A 548 -10.60 10.42 10.66
N ASN A 549 -11.57 11.18 10.13
CA ASN A 549 -11.67 12.62 10.40
C ASN A 549 -12.18 12.91 11.83
N GLU A 550 -13.06 12.08 12.39
CA GLU A 550 -13.43 12.14 13.82
C GLU A 550 -12.23 11.83 14.73
N LEU A 551 -11.41 10.85 14.38
CA LEU A 551 -10.20 10.48 15.12
C LEU A 551 -9.13 11.59 15.09
N GLU A 552 -8.95 12.25 13.94
CA GLU A 552 -8.07 13.43 13.83
C GLU A 552 -8.59 14.61 14.67
N ALA A 553 -9.90 14.86 14.66
CA ALA A 553 -10.52 15.91 15.48
C ALA A 553 -10.40 15.66 17.00
N MET A 554 -10.21 14.41 17.44
CA MET A 554 -9.89 14.06 18.82
C MET A 554 -8.40 14.21 19.18
N GLY A 555 -7.56 14.70 18.26
CA GLY A 555 -6.10 14.85 18.46
C GLY A 555 -5.26 13.69 17.91
N GLY A 556 -5.89 12.76 17.19
CA GLY A 556 -5.24 11.73 16.37
C GLY A 556 -4.11 10.99 17.07
N ALA A 557 -2.96 10.92 16.41
CA ALA A 557 -1.82 10.14 16.86
C ALA A 557 -1.21 10.60 18.21
N HIS A 558 -1.28 11.90 18.53
CA HIS A 558 -0.77 12.42 19.80
C HIS A 558 -1.65 11.98 20.98
N TRP A 559 -2.98 12.10 20.82
CA TRP A 559 -3.93 11.66 21.84
C TRP A 559 -3.79 10.15 22.11
N LEU A 560 -3.80 9.32 21.05
CA LEU A 560 -3.62 7.88 21.18
C LEU A 560 -2.30 7.50 21.87
N ALA A 561 -1.20 8.22 21.62
CA ALA A 561 0.08 7.97 22.28
C ALA A 561 0.17 8.51 23.72
N GLN A 562 -0.73 9.41 24.12
CA GLN A 562 -0.82 9.94 25.47
C GLN A 562 -1.56 8.97 26.40
N ASP A 563 -2.68 8.39 25.97
CA ASP A 563 -3.49 7.49 26.79
C ASP A 563 -2.71 6.23 27.24
N VAL A 564 -1.86 5.68 26.38
CA VAL A 564 -1.01 4.52 26.70
C VAL A 564 0.06 4.86 27.75
N LYS A 565 0.48 6.13 27.89
CA LYS A 565 1.36 6.58 28.98
C LYS A 565 0.63 6.57 30.33
N SER A 566 -0.68 6.80 30.34
CA SER A 566 -1.56 6.57 31.51
C SER A 566 -1.95 5.11 31.74
N LYS A 567 -1.40 4.15 30.97
CA LYS A 567 -1.70 2.71 31.00
C LYS A 567 -3.14 2.34 30.62
N ASP A 568 -3.81 3.18 29.83
CA ASP A 568 -5.05 2.80 29.16
C ASP A 568 -4.81 2.56 27.66
N VAL A 569 -5.50 1.58 27.10
CA VAL A 569 -5.56 1.27 25.66
C VAL A 569 -7.01 1.22 25.17
N SER A 570 -7.97 1.65 25.98
CA SER A 570 -9.39 1.68 25.64
C SER A 570 -9.67 2.46 24.35
N SER A 571 -9.01 3.62 24.20
CA SER A 571 -9.05 4.49 23.02
C SER A 571 -8.49 3.89 21.74
N TRP A 572 -7.66 2.84 21.82
CA TRP A 572 -7.16 2.12 20.65
C TRP A 572 -8.15 1.07 20.13
N ASN A 573 -9.16 0.68 20.91
CA ASN A 573 -10.08 -0.39 20.52
C ASN A 573 -10.82 -0.08 19.22
N ASP A 574 -11.35 1.14 19.08
CA ASP A 574 -12.20 1.49 17.95
C ASP A 574 -11.37 1.83 16.69
N PRO A 575 -10.22 2.55 16.77
CA PRO A 575 -9.30 2.68 15.65
C PRO A 575 -8.74 1.33 15.13
N LEU A 576 -8.33 0.41 16.01
CA LEU A 576 -7.95 -0.94 15.60
C LEU A 576 -9.14 -1.72 15.02
N GLY A 577 -10.35 -1.49 15.53
CA GLY A 577 -11.58 -2.07 14.99
C GLY A 577 -11.90 -1.56 13.58
N ALA A 578 -11.76 -0.26 13.34
CA ALA A 578 -11.95 0.37 12.05
C ALA A 578 -10.91 -0.13 11.03
N LEU A 579 -9.65 -0.31 11.45
CA LEU A 579 -8.62 -0.91 10.61
C LEU A 579 -8.93 -2.36 10.25
N VAL A 580 -9.38 -3.18 11.22
CA VAL A 580 -9.85 -4.55 10.96
C VAL A 580 -10.99 -4.58 9.94
N VAL A 581 -11.98 -3.68 10.04
CA VAL A 581 -13.06 -3.56 9.05
C VAL A 581 -12.52 -3.14 7.68
N GLY A 582 -11.57 -2.22 7.62
CA GLY A 582 -10.94 -1.74 6.39
C GLY A 582 -10.15 -2.83 5.66
N VAL A 583 -9.24 -3.53 6.35
CA VAL A 583 -8.50 -4.68 5.80
C VAL A 583 -9.45 -5.82 5.42
N HIS A 584 -10.58 -5.98 6.14
CA HIS A 584 -11.63 -6.91 5.74
C HIS A 584 -12.35 -6.49 4.44
N GLN A 585 -12.51 -5.19 4.16
CA GLN A 585 -13.05 -4.77 2.87
C GLN A 585 -12.12 -5.14 1.71
N LEU A 586 -10.81 -4.97 1.87
CA LEU A 586 -9.82 -5.34 0.85
C LEU A 586 -9.86 -6.84 0.55
N ARG A 587 -9.99 -7.67 1.59
CA ARG A 587 -10.21 -9.12 1.48
C ARG A 587 -11.46 -9.46 0.66
N LEU A 588 -12.59 -8.83 0.97
CA LEU A 588 -13.86 -9.04 0.24
C LEU A 588 -13.79 -8.54 -1.22
N SER A 589 -12.90 -7.59 -1.51
CA SER A 589 -12.61 -7.11 -2.88
C SER A 589 -11.64 -8.02 -3.65
N GLY A 590 -11.15 -9.10 -3.04
CA GLY A 590 -10.24 -10.08 -3.66
C GLY A 590 -8.75 -9.73 -3.60
N TRP A 591 -8.36 -8.66 -2.90
CA TRP A 591 -6.94 -8.32 -2.76
C TRP A 591 -6.28 -9.16 -1.67
N LYS A 592 -5.21 -9.92 -2.04
CA LYS A 592 -4.41 -10.82 -1.19
C LYS A 592 -5.20 -11.37 0.02
N PRO A 593 -6.22 -12.23 -0.19
CA PRO A 593 -7.22 -12.49 0.85
C PRO A 593 -6.69 -13.27 2.06
N GLU A 594 -5.60 -14.03 1.90
CA GLU A 594 -4.84 -14.70 2.95
C GLU A 594 -4.06 -13.69 3.81
N GLU A 595 -3.33 -12.77 3.19
CA GLU A 595 -2.56 -11.71 3.85
C GLU A 595 -3.49 -10.81 4.68
N CYS A 596 -4.60 -10.39 4.08
CA CYS A 596 -5.64 -9.64 4.77
C CYS A 596 -6.20 -10.41 5.98
N ALA A 597 -6.34 -11.73 5.89
CA ALA A 597 -6.84 -12.56 6.98
C ALA A 597 -5.81 -12.73 8.12
N ALA A 598 -4.53 -12.86 7.81
CA ALA A 598 -3.46 -12.88 8.81
C ALA A 598 -3.41 -11.57 9.61
N ILE A 599 -3.39 -10.43 8.91
CA ILE A 599 -3.41 -9.09 9.53
C ILE A 599 -4.66 -8.89 10.40
N GLN A 600 -5.84 -9.35 9.95
CA GLN A 600 -7.06 -9.34 10.77
C GLN A 600 -6.92 -10.16 12.07
N ASN A 601 -6.36 -11.37 11.99
CA ASN A 601 -6.16 -12.23 13.16
C ASN A 601 -5.17 -11.61 14.17
N GLU A 602 -4.08 -11.02 13.67
CA GLU A 602 -3.08 -10.33 14.47
C GLU A 602 -3.65 -9.10 15.20
N LEU A 603 -4.28 -8.17 14.47
CA LEU A 603 -4.89 -6.97 15.06
C LEU A 603 -5.94 -7.33 16.14
N LEU A 604 -6.75 -8.37 15.90
CA LEU A 604 -7.72 -8.88 16.88
C LEU A 604 -7.03 -9.53 18.09
N ALA A 605 -5.95 -10.29 17.89
CA ALA A 605 -5.18 -10.90 18.98
C ALA A 605 -4.47 -9.86 19.88
N TRP A 606 -3.90 -8.80 19.28
CA TRP A 606 -3.25 -7.72 20.03
C TRP A 606 -4.26 -6.82 20.75
N LYS A 607 -5.42 -6.55 20.13
CA LYS A 607 -6.57 -5.89 20.77
C LYS A 607 -7.08 -6.70 21.97
N ALA A 608 -7.26 -8.01 21.82
CA ALA A 608 -7.76 -8.88 22.89
C ALA A 608 -6.81 -9.05 24.09
N ARG A 609 -5.49 -8.92 23.88
CA ARG A 609 -4.49 -8.97 24.97
C ARG A 609 -4.35 -7.64 25.72
N GLY A 610 -4.41 -6.51 25.01
CA GLY A 610 -4.15 -5.19 25.60
C GLY A 610 -2.79 -5.13 26.33
N LEU A 611 -2.69 -4.28 27.35
CA LEU A 611 -1.51 -4.19 28.23
C LEU A 611 -1.46 -5.28 29.33
N SER A 612 -2.34 -6.29 29.28
CA SER A 612 -2.59 -7.18 30.44
C SER A 612 -1.51 -8.24 30.70
N GLN A 613 -0.56 -8.44 29.78
CA GLN A 613 0.55 -9.37 29.96
C GLN A 613 1.79 -8.64 30.49
N THR A 614 2.15 -8.89 31.75
CA THR A 614 3.50 -8.63 32.28
C THR A 614 4.46 -9.66 31.67
N GLU A 615 5.12 -9.31 30.57
CA GLU A 615 6.07 -10.19 29.86
C GLU A 615 7.43 -10.26 30.56
N ALA A 616 7.42 -10.82 31.77
CA ALA A 616 8.56 -10.95 32.68
C ALA A 616 9.24 -9.61 33.01
N SER A 617 10.51 -9.44 32.63
CA SER A 617 11.35 -8.26 32.92
C SER A 617 11.22 -7.15 31.87
N GLU A 618 10.43 -7.35 30.80
CA GLU A 618 10.21 -6.37 29.74
C GLU A 618 9.01 -5.48 30.05
N ASP A 619 9.05 -4.21 29.64
CA ASP A 619 7.87 -3.33 29.74
C ASP A 619 6.77 -3.82 28.79
N GLY A 620 5.64 -4.26 29.36
CA GLY A 620 4.48 -4.71 28.60
C GLY A 620 3.93 -3.66 27.63
N LYS A 621 4.13 -2.37 27.90
CA LYS A 621 3.81 -1.28 26.96
C LYS A 621 4.70 -1.30 25.73
N THR A 622 6.01 -1.52 25.90
CA THR A 622 6.95 -1.64 24.78
C THR A 622 6.66 -2.88 23.94
N ILE A 623 6.41 -4.03 24.57
CA ILE A 623 6.09 -5.27 23.86
C ILE A 623 4.76 -5.19 23.11
N TRP A 624 3.72 -4.61 23.73
CA TRP A 624 2.44 -4.33 23.06
C TRP A 624 2.63 -3.39 21.86
N GLY A 625 3.42 -2.32 22.03
CA GLY A 625 3.74 -1.38 20.96
C GLY A 625 4.52 -2.01 19.80
N LEU A 626 5.53 -2.84 20.08
CA LEU A 626 6.32 -3.53 19.05
C LEU A 626 5.47 -4.53 18.23
N ARG A 627 4.52 -5.24 18.85
CA ARG A 627 3.57 -6.10 18.11
C ARG A 627 2.66 -5.28 17.19
N HIS A 628 2.14 -4.15 17.67
CA HIS A 628 1.35 -3.27 16.81
C HIS A 628 2.19 -2.63 15.70
N LYS A 629 3.43 -2.19 15.96
CA LYS A 629 4.35 -1.73 14.89
C LYS A 629 4.45 -2.78 13.79
N ALA A 630 4.80 -4.02 14.16
CA ALA A 630 4.99 -5.13 13.23
C ALA A 630 3.76 -5.31 12.32
N THR A 631 2.57 -5.55 12.90
CA THR A 631 1.33 -5.77 12.14
C THR A 631 0.87 -4.52 11.37
N LEU A 632 1.12 -3.30 11.87
CA LEU A 632 0.74 -2.06 11.18
C LEU A 632 1.66 -1.71 10.00
N ASP A 633 2.98 -1.95 10.11
CA ASP A 633 3.90 -1.75 8.97
C ASP A 633 3.59 -2.77 7.87
N ARG A 634 3.27 -4.03 8.23
CA ARG A 634 2.73 -5.05 7.30
C ARG A 634 1.40 -4.61 6.65
N ALA A 635 0.47 -4.09 7.45
CA ALA A 635 -0.81 -3.58 6.94
C ALA A 635 -0.66 -2.36 6.03
N ARG A 636 0.35 -1.51 6.26
CA ARG A 636 0.70 -0.40 5.36
C ARG A 636 1.29 -0.92 4.04
N ARG A 637 2.22 -1.88 4.07
CA ARG A 637 2.74 -2.52 2.84
C ARG A 637 1.64 -3.08 1.94
N LEU A 638 0.68 -3.79 2.51
CA LEU A 638 -0.50 -4.28 1.78
C LEU A 638 -1.26 -3.16 1.02
N THR A 639 -1.26 -1.92 1.54
CA THR A 639 -1.86 -0.73 0.89
C THR A 639 -0.97 -0.11 -0.17
N GLU A 640 0.35 -0.15 0.02
CA GLU A 640 1.34 0.31 -0.95
C GLU A 640 1.39 -0.62 -2.17
N GLU A 641 1.41 -1.93 -1.98
CA GLU A 641 1.37 -2.94 -3.06
C GLU A 641 0.13 -2.80 -3.95
N TYR A 642 -1.05 -2.53 -3.36
CA TYR A 642 -2.28 -2.26 -4.11
C TYR A 642 -2.16 -1.00 -4.96
N SER A 643 -1.59 0.05 -4.37
CA SER A 643 -1.40 1.35 -5.02
C SER A 643 -0.37 1.23 -6.15
N GLU A 644 0.72 0.50 -5.94
CA GLU A 644 1.71 0.19 -6.96
C GLU A 644 1.11 -0.67 -8.08
N ALA A 645 0.31 -1.69 -7.79
CA ALA A 645 -0.38 -2.46 -8.82
C ALA A 645 -1.28 -1.58 -9.71
N LEU A 646 -2.01 -0.61 -9.14
CA LEU A 646 -2.78 0.36 -9.93
C LEU A 646 -1.90 1.35 -10.73
N LEU A 647 -0.72 1.71 -10.21
CA LEU A 647 0.26 2.57 -10.89
C LEU A 647 1.08 1.82 -11.97
N GLN A 648 1.16 0.49 -11.92
CA GLN A 648 1.68 -0.35 -13.00
C GLN A 648 0.61 -0.53 -14.11
N ILE A 649 -0.65 -0.72 -13.72
CA ILE A 649 -1.78 -0.99 -14.65
C ILE A 649 -2.18 0.23 -15.49
N PHE A 650 -2.45 1.38 -14.86
CA PHE A 650 -3.22 2.45 -15.49
C PHE A 650 -2.41 3.52 -16.23
N PRO A 651 -1.35 4.14 -15.67
CA PRO A 651 -0.75 5.36 -16.22
C PRO A 651 -0.37 5.29 -17.70
N GLN A 652 0.35 4.25 -18.14
CA GLN A 652 0.77 4.10 -19.54
C GLN A 652 -0.43 3.90 -20.47
N ASN A 653 -1.34 2.97 -20.14
CA ASN A 653 -2.53 2.68 -20.95
C ASN A 653 -3.49 3.88 -21.04
N VAL A 654 -3.66 4.62 -19.94
CA VAL A 654 -4.45 5.86 -19.90
C VAL A 654 -3.79 6.98 -20.70
N GLN A 655 -2.45 7.09 -20.71
CA GLN A 655 -1.74 8.06 -21.54
C GLN A 655 -1.89 7.76 -23.04
N VAL A 656 -1.74 6.48 -23.43
CA VAL A 656 -1.88 5.99 -24.81
C VAL A 656 -3.31 6.20 -25.32
N LEU A 657 -4.32 5.68 -24.62
CA LEU A 657 -5.73 5.85 -25.02
C LEU A 657 -6.21 7.31 -24.88
N GLY A 658 -5.68 8.05 -23.91
CA GLY A 658 -6.02 9.45 -23.68
C GLY A 658 -5.61 10.35 -24.84
N LYS A 659 -4.37 10.17 -25.34
CA LYS A 659 -3.89 10.80 -26.58
C LYS A 659 -4.76 10.37 -27.78
N ALA A 660 -5.02 9.08 -27.92
CA ALA A 660 -5.77 8.53 -29.06
C ALA A 660 -7.21 9.05 -29.16
N PHE A 661 -7.91 9.23 -28.03
CA PHE A 661 -9.29 9.72 -27.97
C PHE A 661 -9.44 11.24 -27.79
N GLY A 662 -8.34 11.99 -27.67
CA GLY A 662 -8.36 13.43 -27.43
C GLY A 662 -8.85 13.83 -26.03
N ILE A 663 -8.60 13.00 -25.01
CA ILE A 663 -9.00 13.26 -23.63
C ILE A 663 -8.11 14.38 -23.03
N PRO A 664 -8.69 15.35 -22.29
CA PRO A 664 -7.91 16.40 -21.62
C PRO A 664 -6.78 15.86 -20.74
N GLU A 665 -5.57 16.41 -20.92
CA GLU A 665 -4.33 15.94 -20.28
C GLU A 665 -4.41 15.91 -18.74
N ASN A 666 -5.13 16.86 -18.13
CA ASN A 666 -5.38 16.86 -16.69
C ASN A 666 -6.11 15.58 -16.22
N SER A 667 -7.10 15.12 -17.00
CA SER A 667 -7.93 13.95 -16.70
C SER A 667 -7.20 12.63 -16.99
N VAL A 668 -6.22 12.66 -17.90
CA VAL A 668 -5.27 11.57 -18.13
C VAL A 668 -4.32 11.46 -16.94
N ARG A 669 -3.64 12.57 -16.59
CA ARG A 669 -2.62 12.61 -15.53
C ARG A 669 -3.15 12.21 -14.15
N THR A 670 -4.35 12.65 -13.77
CA THR A 670 -4.91 12.34 -12.44
C THR A 670 -5.72 11.04 -12.39
N TYR A 671 -5.78 10.23 -13.45
CA TYR A 671 -6.68 9.07 -13.51
C TYR A 671 -6.35 8.03 -12.43
N ALA A 672 -5.11 7.53 -12.41
CA ALA A 672 -4.69 6.48 -11.46
C ALA A 672 -4.75 6.99 -10.01
N GLU A 673 -4.32 8.24 -9.78
CA GLU A 673 -4.39 8.91 -8.48
C GLU A 673 -5.84 9.03 -7.96
N ALA A 674 -6.79 9.38 -8.82
CA ALA A 674 -8.21 9.45 -8.47
C ALA A 674 -8.82 8.06 -8.19
N GLU A 675 -8.47 7.06 -8.99
CA GLU A 675 -8.93 5.67 -8.80
C GLU A 675 -8.33 4.98 -7.56
N ILE A 676 -7.15 5.43 -7.08
CA ILE A 676 -6.59 5.08 -5.77
C ILE A 676 -7.32 5.82 -4.65
N ARG A 677 -7.44 7.16 -4.74
CA ARG A 677 -8.05 8.00 -3.70
C ARG A 677 -9.53 7.74 -3.44
N ALA A 678 -10.26 7.21 -4.44
CA ALA A 678 -11.66 6.81 -4.29
C ALA A 678 -11.85 5.44 -3.62
N GLY A 679 -10.80 4.61 -3.57
CA GLY A 679 -10.87 3.26 -3.01
C GLY A 679 -10.72 3.22 -1.50
N VAL A 680 -11.33 2.21 -0.85
CA VAL A 680 -11.16 1.93 0.59
C VAL A 680 -9.69 1.85 1.00
N ILE A 681 -8.82 1.40 0.09
CA ILE A 681 -7.36 1.35 0.25
C ILE A 681 -6.75 2.65 0.81
N PHE A 682 -7.24 3.81 0.37
CA PHE A 682 -6.72 5.12 0.79
C PHE A 682 -7.06 5.42 2.26
N GLN A 683 -8.24 5.03 2.72
CA GLN A 683 -8.64 5.19 4.13
C GLN A 683 -7.93 4.18 5.04
N VAL A 684 -7.68 2.96 4.56
CA VAL A 684 -6.85 1.97 5.27
C VAL A 684 -5.43 2.49 5.43
N SER A 685 -4.82 3.02 4.35
CA SER A 685 -3.48 3.61 4.37
C SER A 685 -3.39 4.80 5.34
N LYS A 686 -4.32 5.76 5.26
CA LYS A 686 -4.42 6.91 6.18
C LYS A 686 -4.50 6.47 7.66
N LEU A 687 -5.32 5.45 7.95
CA LEU A 687 -5.48 4.92 9.31
C LEU A 687 -4.23 4.16 9.78
N CYS A 688 -3.57 3.40 8.91
CA CYS A 688 -2.27 2.78 9.20
C CYS A 688 -1.20 3.83 9.56
N SER A 689 -1.01 4.89 8.75
CA SER A 689 0.00 5.92 9.04
C SER A 689 -0.29 6.67 10.35
N LEU A 690 -1.56 7.00 10.66
CA LEU A 690 -1.95 7.61 11.94
C LEU A 690 -1.61 6.69 13.13
N LEU A 691 -1.95 5.40 13.04
CA LEU A 691 -1.68 4.42 14.08
C LEU A 691 -0.18 4.14 14.23
N LEU A 692 0.59 4.07 13.15
CA LEU A 692 2.04 3.92 13.17
C LEU A 692 2.72 5.09 13.88
N LYS A 693 2.33 6.33 13.56
CA LYS A 693 2.82 7.54 14.23
C LYS A 693 2.51 7.53 15.74
N ALA A 694 1.33 7.02 16.12
CA ALA A 694 0.96 6.83 17.52
C ALA A 694 1.79 5.72 18.21
N VAL A 695 2.04 4.58 17.55
CA VAL A 695 2.87 3.48 18.09
C VAL A 695 4.33 3.94 18.25
N ARG A 696 4.92 4.56 17.23
CA ARG A 696 6.29 5.09 17.24
C ARG A 696 6.49 6.05 18.41
N THR A 697 5.56 7.00 18.59
CA THR A 697 5.50 7.92 19.75
C THR A 697 5.29 7.21 21.09
N THR A 698 4.60 6.07 21.10
CA THR A 698 4.34 5.26 22.31
C THR A 698 5.59 4.50 22.76
N ILE A 699 6.36 3.90 21.83
CA ILE A 699 7.59 3.16 22.14
C ILE A 699 8.85 4.04 22.21
N GLY A 700 8.77 5.29 21.74
CA GLY A 700 9.91 6.24 21.72
C GLY A 700 10.79 6.14 20.46
N SER A 701 10.32 5.48 19.40
CA SER A 701 11.05 5.39 18.12
C SER A 701 10.90 6.69 17.32
N GLN A 702 11.98 7.10 16.66
CA GLN A 702 12.04 8.33 15.84
C GLN A 702 11.63 8.14 14.36
N GLY A 703 11.14 6.95 13.97
CA GLY A 703 10.80 6.64 12.57
C GLY A 703 11.99 6.14 11.72
N TRP A 704 13.13 5.87 12.35
CA TRP A 704 14.33 5.30 11.75
C TRP A 704 14.64 3.91 12.32
N ASP A 705 15.34 3.07 11.55
CA ASP A 705 16.08 1.91 12.05
C ASP A 705 17.52 1.97 11.53
N VAL A 706 18.52 1.64 12.36
CA VAL A 706 19.94 1.89 12.09
C VAL A 706 20.68 0.57 11.91
N ILE A 707 21.14 0.33 10.67
CA ILE A 707 21.81 -0.91 10.27
C ILE A 707 23.33 -0.77 10.45
N VAL A 708 23.89 0.38 10.06
CA VAL A 708 25.30 0.71 10.25
C VAL A 708 25.40 2.13 10.84
N PRO A 709 25.75 2.28 12.13
CA PRO A 709 25.90 3.58 12.77
C PRO A 709 27.17 4.31 12.27
N GLY A 710 27.20 5.63 12.44
CA GLY A 710 28.35 6.46 12.07
C GLY A 710 27.98 7.87 11.65
N ALA A 711 28.93 8.59 11.06
CA ALA A 711 28.73 9.94 10.52
C ALA A 711 29.23 10.02 9.08
N ALA A 712 28.38 10.49 8.17
CA ALA A 712 28.65 10.66 6.75
C ALA A 712 28.40 12.12 6.32
N MET A 713 29.13 12.58 5.31
CA MET A 713 28.94 13.92 4.71
C MET A 713 29.07 13.82 3.20
N GLY A 714 28.08 14.35 2.47
CA GLY A 714 28.03 14.22 1.02
C GLY A 714 26.85 14.94 0.37
N THR A 715 26.86 14.97 -0.96
CA THR A 715 25.71 15.46 -1.75
C THR A 715 24.57 14.45 -1.67
N LEU A 716 23.36 14.90 -1.35
CA LEU A 716 22.18 14.05 -1.21
C LEU A 716 21.54 13.77 -2.58
N VAL A 717 21.55 12.51 -3.00
CA VAL A 717 21.05 12.07 -4.33
C VAL A 717 20.04 10.93 -4.15
N GLN A 718 18.86 11.06 -4.76
CA GLN A 718 17.86 9.98 -4.76
C GLN A 718 18.01 9.08 -5.99
N VAL A 719 17.92 7.77 -5.77
CA VAL A 719 17.95 6.72 -6.79
C VAL A 719 16.84 5.69 -6.51
N GLU A 720 16.34 5.03 -7.55
CA GLU A 720 15.34 3.96 -7.35
C GLU A 720 15.95 2.76 -6.63
N ARG A 721 17.16 2.34 -7.07
CA ARG A 721 17.92 1.18 -6.58
C ARG A 721 19.43 1.45 -6.62
N ILE A 722 20.18 0.71 -5.80
CA ILE A 722 21.66 0.78 -5.75
C ILE A 722 22.24 -0.15 -6.83
N VAL A 723 22.31 0.32 -8.09
CA VAL A 723 22.92 -0.42 -9.20
C VAL A 723 24.06 0.37 -9.86
N PRO A 724 25.07 -0.31 -10.47
CA PRO A 724 26.15 0.37 -11.19
C PRO A 724 25.62 1.33 -12.26
N GLY A 725 26.03 2.60 -12.17
CA GLY A 725 25.57 3.67 -13.07
C GLY A 725 24.32 4.44 -12.62
N SER A 726 23.73 4.14 -11.44
CA SER A 726 22.60 4.93 -10.89
C SER A 726 22.95 6.38 -10.57
N ILE A 727 24.22 6.68 -10.26
CA ILE A 727 24.66 8.02 -9.87
C ILE A 727 24.97 8.85 -11.13
N PRO A 728 24.39 10.06 -11.29
CA PRO A 728 24.73 10.95 -12.39
C PRO A 728 26.22 11.31 -12.41
N SER A 729 26.86 11.19 -13.57
CA SER A 729 28.29 11.48 -13.78
C SER A 729 28.69 12.96 -13.55
N THR A 730 27.73 13.82 -13.24
CA THR A 730 27.93 15.22 -12.84
C THR A 730 28.16 15.40 -11.33
N VAL A 731 28.03 14.36 -10.51
CA VAL A 731 28.18 14.43 -9.05
C VAL A 731 29.59 14.01 -8.64
N GLU A 732 30.51 14.98 -8.62
CA GLU A 732 31.85 14.82 -8.07
C GLU A 732 31.87 15.02 -6.55
N GLY A 733 32.73 14.27 -5.84
CA GLY A 733 32.82 14.28 -4.37
C GLY A 733 31.94 13.21 -3.69
N PRO A 734 31.89 13.19 -2.33
CA PRO A 734 31.18 12.16 -1.57
C PRO A 734 29.66 12.31 -1.67
N VAL A 735 28.95 11.18 -1.62
CA VAL A 735 27.50 11.09 -1.85
C VAL A 735 26.80 10.39 -0.68
N VAL A 736 25.64 10.94 -0.29
CA VAL A 736 24.64 10.25 0.54
C VAL A 736 23.48 9.87 -0.37
N LEU A 737 23.19 8.57 -0.49
CA LEU A 737 22.08 8.08 -1.31
C LEU A 737 20.77 8.06 -0.51
N VAL A 738 19.68 8.45 -1.16
CA VAL A 738 18.33 8.06 -0.77
C VAL A 738 17.84 7.01 -1.76
N VAL A 739 17.40 5.86 -1.27
CA VAL A 739 17.14 4.67 -2.09
C VAL A 739 15.69 4.25 -1.89
N ASN A 740 14.92 4.19 -2.97
CA ASN A 740 13.50 3.84 -2.88
C ASN A 740 13.30 2.35 -2.54
N LYS A 741 14.05 1.46 -3.22
CA LYS A 741 13.91 0.00 -3.08
C LYS A 741 15.27 -0.71 -3.07
N ALA A 742 15.33 -1.85 -2.40
CA ALA A 742 16.47 -2.77 -2.44
C ALA A 742 16.00 -4.23 -2.39
N ASP A 743 16.63 -5.09 -3.20
CA ASP A 743 16.35 -6.53 -3.27
C ASP A 743 17.27 -7.35 -2.34
N GLY A 744 18.33 -6.74 -1.81
CA GLY A 744 19.31 -7.37 -0.91
C GLY A 744 20.53 -7.94 -1.63
N ASP A 745 20.64 -7.75 -2.95
CA ASP A 745 21.74 -8.18 -3.81
C ASP A 745 22.64 -7.03 -4.29
N GLU A 746 22.39 -5.80 -3.84
CA GLU A 746 23.15 -4.62 -4.22
C GLU A 746 24.52 -4.52 -3.51
N GLU A 747 25.58 -4.26 -4.27
CA GLU A 747 26.90 -3.88 -3.73
C GLU A 747 26.99 -2.35 -3.68
N VAL A 748 27.22 -1.79 -2.48
CA VAL A 748 26.98 -0.36 -2.25
C VAL A 748 28.02 0.48 -2.98
N THR A 749 29.30 0.23 -2.74
CA THR A 749 30.42 0.87 -3.43
C THR A 749 30.51 0.52 -4.92
N ALA A 750 29.87 -0.55 -5.39
CA ALA A 750 29.80 -0.87 -6.83
C ALA A 750 28.84 0.07 -7.61
N ALA A 751 27.90 0.74 -6.92
CA ALA A 751 27.14 1.84 -7.52
C ALA A 751 27.95 3.16 -7.61
N GLY A 752 28.98 3.30 -6.77
CA GLY A 752 29.94 4.41 -6.78
C GLY A 752 30.88 4.38 -5.58
N SER A 753 32.20 4.46 -5.81
CA SER A 753 33.22 4.43 -4.74
C SER A 753 33.26 5.70 -3.86
N ASN A 754 32.39 6.67 -4.17
CA ASN A 754 32.17 7.91 -3.41
C ASN A 754 30.92 7.88 -2.51
N ILE A 755 30.17 6.77 -2.47
CA ILE A 755 29.03 6.62 -1.56
C ILE A 755 29.55 6.46 -0.13
N VAL A 756 29.14 7.37 0.77
CA VAL A 756 29.52 7.37 2.20
C VAL A 756 28.35 7.15 3.15
N GLY A 757 27.11 7.28 2.65
CA GLY A 757 25.91 6.96 3.43
C GLY A 757 24.72 6.57 2.55
N VAL A 758 23.80 5.78 3.12
CA VAL A 758 22.57 5.29 2.49
C VAL A 758 21.39 5.48 3.44
N VAL A 759 20.31 6.05 2.91
CA VAL A 759 18.98 6.14 3.52
C VAL A 759 18.01 5.33 2.66
N LEU A 760 17.63 4.14 3.14
CA LEU A 760 16.72 3.24 2.43
C LEU A 760 15.27 3.47 2.86
N LEU A 761 14.35 3.63 1.90
CA LEU A 761 12.93 3.95 2.15
C LEU A 761 12.05 2.71 2.37
N GLN A 762 12.64 1.60 2.81
CA GLN A 762 11.95 0.35 3.14
C GLN A 762 12.59 -0.37 4.34
N GLU A 763 11.83 -1.20 5.06
CA GLU A 763 12.39 -2.16 6.02
C GLU A 763 13.39 -3.13 5.36
N LEU A 764 14.48 -3.45 6.09
CA LEU A 764 15.54 -4.38 5.69
C LEU A 764 16.09 -5.07 6.97
N PRO A 765 16.29 -6.41 6.99
CA PRO A 765 16.91 -7.08 8.14
C PRO A 765 18.34 -6.57 8.39
N HIS A 766 18.71 -6.36 9.66
CA HIS A 766 20.03 -5.86 10.05
C HIS A 766 21.15 -6.82 9.70
N LEU A 767 20.87 -8.12 9.72
CA LEU A 767 21.81 -9.22 9.43
C LEU A 767 21.63 -9.78 8.00
N SER A 768 20.84 -9.10 7.16
CA SER A 768 20.77 -9.39 5.72
C SER A 768 22.12 -9.22 5.04
N HIS A 769 22.31 -9.85 3.87
CA HIS A 769 23.55 -9.71 3.11
C HIS A 769 23.89 -8.25 2.80
N LEU A 770 22.91 -7.40 2.46
CA LEU A 770 23.13 -5.97 2.21
C LEU A 770 23.57 -5.21 3.48
N GLY A 771 23.01 -5.53 4.65
CA GLY A 771 23.46 -4.97 5.93
C GLY A 771 24.88 -5.41 6.32
N VAL A 772 25.24 -6.67 6.04
CA VAL A 772 26.60 -7.21 6.22
C VAL A 772 27.60 -6.53 5.28
N ARG A 773 27.24 -6.35 4.00
CA ARG A 773 28.05 -5.62 2.99
C ARG A 773 28.31 -4.17 3.43
N ALA A 774 27.27 -3.44 3.83
CA ALA A 774 27.40 -2.05 4.28
C ALA A 774 28.38 -1.86 5.46
N ARG A 775 28.44 -2.82 6.41
CA ARG A 775 29.42 -2.79 7.51
C ARG A 775 30.85 -3.02 7.02
N GLN A 776 31.06 -4.02 6.15
CA GLN A 776 32.38 -4.31 5.57
C GLN A 776 32.91 -3.15 4.71
N GLU A 777 32.02 -2.48 3.97
CA GLU A 777 32.31 -1.29 3.16
C GLU A 777 32.35 0.02 3.98
N LYS A 778 31.97 -0.03 5.26
CA LYS A 778 31.92 1.09 6.23
C LYS A 778 31.04 2.26 5.79
N VAL A 779 29.95 1.96 5.09
CA VAL A 779 28.95 2.94 4.66
C VAL A 779 27.88 3.09 5.74
N VAL A 780 27.61 4.32 6.18
CA VAL A 780 26.55 4.60 7.17
C VAL A 780 25.20 4.25 6.55
N PHE A 781 24.44 3.35 7.16
CA PHE A 781 23.23 2.78 6.55
C PHE A 781 22.07 2.82 7.54
N VAL A 782 21.01 3.53 7.15
CA VAL A 782 19.78 3.69 7.92
C VAL A 782 18.56 3.41 7.03
N THR A 783 17.47 2.95 7.62
CA THR A 783 16.16 2.89 6.96
C THR A 783 15.23 3.96 7.53
N CYS A 784 14.33 4.48 6.70
CA CYS A 784 13.28 5.39 7.13
C CYS A 784 11.99 5.16 6.35
N GLU A 785 10.96 4.72 7.05
CA GLU A 785 9.59 4.61 6.52
C GLU A 785 8.64 5.54 7.30
N ASP A 786 9.05 6.79 7.55
CA ASP A 786 8.24 7.80 8.24
C ASP A 786 7.96 8.98 7.29
N ASP A 787 6.71 9.09 6.83
CA ASP A 787 6.31 9.96 5.72
C ASP A 787 6.70 11.43 5.93
N ASP A 788 6.66 11.92 7.18
CA ASP A 788 7.10 13.28 7.54
C ASP A 788 8.62 13.44 7.35
N LYS A 789 9.41 12.46 7.81
CA LYS A 789 10.87 12.44 7.67
C LYS A 789 11.28 12.32 6.21
N VAL A 790 10.61 11.46 5.43
CA VAL A 790 10.86 11.30 3.99
C VAL A 790 10.56 12.61 3.24
N ALA A 791 9.47 13.31 3.59
CA ALA A 791 9.18 14.63 3.05
C ALA A 791 10.23 15.70 3.45
N ASP A 792 10.79 15.64 4.67
CA ASP A 792 11.90 16.51 5.07
C ASP A 792 13.21 16.20 4.30
N ILE A 793 13.53 14.93 4.11
CA ILE A 793 14.69 14.47 3.32
C ILE A 793 14.56 14.92 1.86
N GLN A 794 13.36 14.85 1.26
CA GLN A 794 13.09 15.35 -0.09
C GLN A 794 13.35 16.87 -0.23
N LYS A 795 13.13 17.66 0.83
CA LYS A 795 13.48 19.11 0.85
C LYS A 795 15.00 19.35 0.87
N LEU A 796 15.82 18.31 1.07
CA LEU A 796 17.29 18.37 1.07
C LEU A 796 17.95 17.88 -0.23
N MET A 797 17.17 17.40 -1.22
CA MET A 797 17.72 16.87 -2.49
C MET A 797 18.69 17.82 -3.18
N GLY A 798 19.80 17.27 -3.68
CA GLY A 798 20.86 18.01 -4.38
C GLY A 798 21.72 18.92 -3.49
N LYS A 799 21.50 18.95 -2.18
CA LYS A 799 22.31 19.74 -1.23
C LYS A 799 23.41 18.87 -0.62
N TYR A 800 24.47 19.53 -0.17
CA TYR A 800 25.48 18.90 0.69
C TYR A 800 24.92 18.78 2.12
N VAL A 801 24.91 17.56 2.66
CA VAL A 801 24.33 17.23 3.96
C VAL A 801 25.32 16.49 4.85
N ARG A 802 25.07 16.55 6.16
CA ARG A 802 25.67 15.68 7.16
C ARG A 802 24.58 14.73 7.68
N LEU A 803 24.89 13.45 7.73
CA LEU A 803 24.06 12.37 8.25
C LEU A 803 24.78 11.79 9.47
N GLU A 804 24.15 11.81 10.63
CA GLU A 804 24.68 11.24 11.88
C GLU A 804 23.70 10.21 12.43
N ALA A 805 24.14 8.96 12.53
CA ALA A 805 23.35 7.82 12.96
C ALA A 805 23.97 7.17 14.20
N SER A 806 23.25 7.21 15.32
CA SER A 806 23.52 6.44 16.53
C SER A 806 22.54 5.27 16.64
N SER A 807 22.72 4.36 17.61
CA SER A 807 21.77 3.28 17.87
C SER A 807 20.35 3.72 18.30
N SER A 808 20.13 5.02 18.57
CA SER A 808 18.85 5.56 19.05
C SER A 808 18.39 6.88 18.40
N SER A 809 19.21 7.49 17.54
CA SER A 809 18.89 8.75 16.86
C SER A 809 19.50 8.78 15.46
N VAL A 810 18.80 9.41 14.51
CA VAL A 810 19.34 9.73 13.19
C VAL A 810 18.98 11.17 12.85
N ASP A 811 20.00 11.99 12.63
CA ASP A 811 19.90 13.39 12.29
C ASP A 811 20.52 13.63 10.91
N ILE A 812 19.78 14.33 10.04
CA ILE A 812 20.23 14.72 8.70
C ILE A 812 19.98 16.20 8.48
N TYR A 813 21.03 16.96 8.17
CA TYR A 813 20.98 18.41 8.08
C TYR A 813 21.93 18.99 7.03
N PRO A 814 21.64 20.17 6.44
CA PRO A 814 22.54 20.85 5.51
C PRO A 814 23.90 21.14 6.14
N SER A 815 24.97 20.96 5.38
CA SER A 815 26.33 21.36 5.78
C SER A 815 26.94 22.30 4.74
N THR A 816 27.81 23.21 5.20
CA THR A 816 28.35 24.32 4.38
C THR A 816 29.85 24.23 4.11
N GLU A 817 30.53 23.18 4.60
CA GLU A 817 31.98 23.05 4.50
C GLU A 817 32.41 21.96 3.49
N ASN A 818 33.13 22.40 2.46
CA ASN A 818 33.81 21.55 1.48
C ASN A 818 35.33 21.58 1.70
N SER A 819 35.74 21.38 2.96
CA SER A 819 37.13 21.52 3.42
C SER A 819 37.72 20.19 3.88
N ASN A 820 38.85 19.79 3.29
CA ASN A 820 39.62 18.60 3.65
C ASN A 820 40.27 18.74 5.05
N GLY A 821 39.47 18.53 6.10
CA GLY A 821 39.91 18.49 7.50
C GLY A 821 39.93 17.06 8.03
N THR A 822 41.10 16.55 8.41
CA THR A 822 41.24 15.24 9.06
C THR A 822 40.69 15.31 10.49
N PHE A 823 39.50 14.75 10.72
CA PHE A 823 38.86 14.83 12.04
C PHE A 823 39.42 13.78 13.02
N ALA A 824 40.00 14.27 14.12
CA ALA A 824 40.42 13.43 15.24
C ALA A 824 39.22 13.09 16.15
N VAL A 825 39.06 11.80 16.46
CA VAL A 825 38.02 11.32 17.40
C VAL A 825 38.34 11.82 18.82
N LYS A 826 37.40 12.54 19.43
CA LYS A 826 37.47 12.92 20.86
C LYS A 826 36.99 11.76 21.72
N ASN A 827 37.91 10.86 22.10
CA ASN A 827 37.63 9.88 23.15
C ASN A 827 37.38 10.59 24.49
N VAL A 828 36.31 10.20 25.19
CA VAL A 828 35.95 10.75 26.51
C VAL A 828 36.65 9.94 27.60
N SER A 829 37.69 10.55 28.18
CA SER A 829 38.32 10.23 29.48
C SER A 829 38.36 8.76 29.93
N SER A 830 39.49 8.10 29.72
CA SER A 830 39.94 6.97 30.56
C SER A 830 41.23 7.37 31.29
N ASP A 831 41.09 7.65 32.59
CA ASP A 831 42.22 7.88 33.50
C ASP A 831 42.48 6.62 34.34
N VAL A 832 43.70 6.47 34.88
CA VAL A 832 44.24 5.28 35.56
C VAL A 832 44.56 4.10 34.62
N ALA A 833 45.84 4.00 34.23
CA ALA A 833 46.42 2.81 33.61
C ALA A 833 47.66 2.33 34.40
N PRO A 834 47.76 1.03 34.76
CA PRO A 834 49.00 0.44 35.25
C PRO A 834 49.95 0.10 34.10
N LYS A 835 51.26 0.18 34.32
CA LYS A 835 52.29 -0.08 33.30
C LYS A 835 52.41 -1.57 32.95
N VAL A 836 52.54 -1.86 31.66
CA VAL A 836 53.23 -3.05 31.11
C VAL A 836 54.20 -2.57 30.03
N GLU A 837 55.33 -3.24 29.88
CA GLU A 837 56.48 -2.76 29.09
C GLU A 837 56.40 -3.07 27.59
N SER A 838 57.13 -2.29 26.79
CA SER A 838 57.05 -2.25 25.32
C SER A 838 57.83 -3.38 24.62
N ARG A 839 57.27 -3.92 23.53
CA ARG A 839 58.03 -4.63 22.47
C ARG A 839 57.36 -4.54 21.11
N GLY A 840 58.12 -4.08 20.09
CA GLY A 840 57.82 -4.26 18.67
C GLY A 840 56.83 -3.26 18.04
N THR A 841 57.36 -2.30 17.29
CA THR A 841 56.59 -1.53 16.28
C THR A 841 56.40 -2.36 15.01
N PRO A 842 55.17 -2.55 14.49
CA PRO A 842 54.94 -3.08 13.14
C PRO A 842 55.28 -2.05 12.05
N ASP A 843 55.71 -2.54 10.89
CA ASP A 843 56.15 -1.74 9.74
C ASP A 843 54.95 -1.36 8.83
N PRO A 844 54.87 -0.13 8.26
CA PRO A 844 53.69 0.31 7.52
C PRO A 844 53.73 -0.13 6.04
N SER A 845 53.44 -1.40 5.78
CA SER A 845 53.31 -1.93 4.40
C SER A 845 52.13 -2.90 4.23
N TRP A 846 50.90 -2.37 4.20
CA TRP A 846 49.77 -3.15 3.67
C TRP A 846 49.94 -3.33 2.17
N SER A 847 50.24 -4.56 1.77
CA SER A 847 50.31 -4.99 0.37
C SER A 847 48.99 -5.61 -0.07
N ALA A 848 48.75 -5.69 -1.38
CA ALA A 848 47.51 -6.17 -1.96
C ALA A 848 47.08 -7.56 -1.43
N ALA A 849 45.76 -7.76 -1.32
CA ALA A 849 45.18 -8.98 -0.77
C ALA A 849 45.66 -10.23 -1.54
N LYS A 850 46.48 -11.05 -0.89
CA LYS A 850 46.93 -12.33 -1.45
C LYS A 850 45.81 -13.34 -1.35
N THR A 851 45.31 -13.80 -2.50
CA THR A 851 44.46 -14.98 -2.58
C THR A 851 45.19 -16.20 -1.99
N PRO A 852 44.51 -17.09 -1.24
CA PRO A 852 45.09 -18.34 -0.80
C PRO A 852 45.48 -19.21 -2.00
N GLU A 853 46.70 -19.76 -2.01
CA GLU A 853 47.16 -20.64 -3.09
C GLU A 853 46.31 -21.93 -3.14
N SER A 854 45.45 -22.04 -4.15
CA SER A 854 44.67 -23.26 -4.39
C SER A 854 45.60 -24.37 -4.86
N ASN A 855 45.67 -25.43 -4.07
CA ASN A 855 46.72 -26.43 -4.22
C ASN A 855 46.36 -27.45 -5.32
N LYS A 856 46.72 -27.14 -6.58
CA LYS A 856 46.40 -27.88 -7.82
C LYS A 856 46.92 -29.34 -7.89
N GLY A 857 47.38 -29.90 -6.76
CA GLY A 857 47.85 -31.28 -6.61
C GLY A 857 46.99 -32.16 -5.69
N VAL A 858 45.88 -31.65 -5.13
CA VAL A 858 44.86 -32.52 -4.50
C VAL A 858 44.09 -33.25 -5.61
N SER A 859 43.71 -34.51 -5.39
CA SER A 859 43.06 -35.36 -6.41
C SER A 859 41.74 -34.76 -6.90
N ALA A 860 41.76 -34.12 -8.08
CA ALA A 860 40.73 -33.23 -8.61
C ALA A 860 39.47 -33.96 -9.16
N GLY A 861 39.09 -35.10 -8.58
CA GLY A 861 38.03 -35.98 -9.09
C GLY A 861 37.39 -36.87 -8.03
N GLY A 862 37.25 -36.37 -6.79
CA GLY A 862 36.66 -37.10 -5.68
C GLY A 862 35.63 -36.27 -4.90
N VAL A 863 34.96 -36.92 -3.95
CA VAL A 863 34.10 -36.27 -2.95
C VAL A 863 34.78 -36.39 -1.59
N LEU A 864 34.87 -35.28 -0.85
CA LEU A 864 35.38 -35.23 0.51
C LEU A 864 34.24 -35.35 1.53
N LEU A 865 34.50 -35.94 2.69
CA LEU A 865 33.60 -35.80 3.84
C LEU A 865 33.75 -34.40 4.43
N LEU A 866 32.70 -33.87 5.05
CA LEU A 866 32.73 -32.51 5.60
C LEU A 866 33.83 -32.31 6.66
N ALA A 867 34.22 -33.37 7.38
CA ALA A 867 35.31 -33.34 8.36
C ALA A 867 36.72 -33.18 7.73
N ASP A 868 36.89 -33.51 6.44
CA ASP A 868 38.15 -33.41 5.69
C ASP A 868 38.26 -32.09 4.89
N ALA A 869 37.27 -31.20 5.03
CA ALA A 869 37.21 -29.93 4.31
C ALA A 869 38.18 -28.88 4.90
N GLU A 870 39.05 -28.34 4.06
CA GLU A 870 40.02 -27.31 4.42
C GLU A 870 39.91 -26.10 3.47
N ALA A 871 40.21 -24.89 3.94
CA ALA A 871 40.09 -23.69 3.12
C ALA A 871 40.88 -23.76 1.79
N ARG A 872 42.02 -24.46 1.78
CA ARG A 872 42.88 -24.71 0.61
C ARG A 872 42.35 -25.73 -0.42
N ASN A 873 41.37 -26.56 -0.05
CA ASN A 873 40.80 -27.61 -0.91
C ASN A 873 39.29 -27.42 -1.20
N SER A 874 38.59 -26.67 -0.35
CA SER A 874 37.12 -26.56 -0.31
C SER A 874 36.57 -25.14 -0.05
N GLY A 875 37.42 -24.13 0.14
CA GLY A 875 36.97 -22.78 0.52
C GLY A 875 36.65 -22.62 2.02
N ALA A 876 36.54 -21.38 2.47
CA ALA A 876 36.41 -21.04 3.90
C ALA A 876 35.11 -21.58 4.52
N LYS A 877 33.98 -21.41 3.81
CA LYS A 877 32.65 -21.82 4.24
C LYS A 877 32.56 -23.32 4.53
N ALA A 878 32.96 -24.17 3.59
CA ALA A 878 32.95 -25.63 3.79
C ALA A 878 33.87 -26.08 4.95
N ALA A 879 35.04 -25.47 5.10
CA ALA A 879 35.97 -25.76 6.20
C ALA A 879 35.42 -25.33 7.57
N ALA A 880 34.71 -24.20 7.64
CA ALA A 880 34.02 -23.76 8.85
C ALA A 880 32.91 -24.76 9.25
N CYS A 881 32.16 -25.30 8.29
CA CYS A 881 31.14 -26.33 8.54
C CYS A 881 31.75 -27.67 9.00
N GLY A 882 32.91 -28.07 8.48
CA GLY A 882 33.68 -29.20 8.99
C GLY A 882 34.12 -29.02 10.45
N ARG A 883 34.58 -27.81 10.78
CA ARG A 883 34.93 -27.45 12.17
C ARG A 883 33.71 -27.41 13.09
N LEU A 884 32.57 -26.89 12.63
CA LEU A 884 31.30 -26.89 13.36
C LEU A 884 30.85 -28.31 13.73
N ALA A 885 30.93 -29.26 12.80
CA ALA A 885 30.57 -30.66 13.06
C ALA A 885 31.42 -31.29 14.19
N SER A 886 32.69 -30.89 14.30
CA SER A 886 33.56 -31.30 15.41
C SER A 886 33.24 -30.58 16.73
N LEU A 887 32.72 -29.35 16.68
CA LEU A 887 32.33 -28.56 17.86
C LEU A 887 30.97 -28.97 18.44
N ALA A 888 30.05 -29.48 17.61
CA ALA A 888 28.74 -29.97 18.05
C ALA A 888 28.86 -31.00 19.19
N ALA A 889 29.66 -32.06 19.01
CA ALA A 889 29.90 -33.10 20.01
C ALA A 889 30.65 -32.62 21.28
N ALA A 890 31.24 -31.42 21.25
CA ALA A 890 31.80 -30.75 22.42
C ALA A 890 30.76 -29.86 23.14
N SER A 891 29.76 -29.34 22.40
CA SER A 891 28.73 -28.42 22.89
C SER A 891 27.74 -29.08 23.86
N ASP A 892 27.48 -30.39 23.70
CA ASP A 892 26.60 -31.21 24.58
C ASP A 892 26.98 -31.20 26.07
N LYS A 893 28.22 -30.80 26.39
CA LYS A 893 28.78 -30.78 27.74
C LYS A 893 28.96 -29.37 28.28
N VAL A 894 28.50 -28.35 27.54
CA VAL A 894 28.67 -26.93 27.88
C VAL A 894 27.33 -26.30 28.22
N PHE A 895 27.32 -25.63 29.36
CA PHE A 895 26.20 -24.84 29.86
C PHE A 895 26.72 -23.45 30.23
N SER A 896 25.87 -22.43 30.12
CA SER A 896 26.17 -21.11 30.69
C SER A 896 26.13 -21.15 32.22
N ASP A 897 26.62 -20.10 32.88
CA ASP A 897 26.55 -19.95 34.34
C ASP A 897 25.10 -19.98 34.88
N GLN A 898 24.12 -19.70 34.02
CA GLN A 898 22.68 -19.78 34.32
C GLN A 898 22.08 -21.18 34.06
N GLY A 899 22.91 -22.19 33.75
CA GLY A 899 22.48 -23.57 33.50
C GLY A 899 21.83 -23.80 32.14
N VAL A 900 21.97 -22.88 31.18
CA VAL A 900 21.39 -23.00 29.84
C VAL A 900 22.35 -23.78 28.93
N PRO A 901 21.93 -24.88 28.27
CA PRO A 901 22.80 -25.66 27.40
C PRO A 901 23.20 -24.86 26.15
N ALA A 902 24.47 -24.92 25.80
CA ALA A 902 25.02 -24.39 24.55
C ALA A 902 25.00 -25.44 23.42
N SER A 903 24.21 -26.51 23.55
CA SER A 903 24.22 -27.65 22.62
C SER A 903 23.55 -27.34 21.28
N PHE A 904 24.21 -27.75 20.19
CA PHE A 904 23.72 -27.61 18.82
C PHE A 904 24.17 -28.79 17.94
N ASN A 905 23.38 -29.07 16.91
CA ASN A 905 23.66 -30.03 15.86
C ASN A 905 24.18 -29.33 14.59
N VAL A 906 24.71 -30.10 13.64
CA VAL A 906 25.10 -29.64 12.30
C VAL A 906 24.50 -30.61 11.28
N PRO A 907 23.87 -30.15 10.18
CA PRO A 907 23.31 -31.05 9.16
C PRO A 907 24.41 -31.91 8.51
N ALA A 908 24.04 -33.11 8.02
CA ALA A 908 24.98 -33.95 7.29
C ALA A 908 25.53 -33.23 6.03
N GLY A 909 26.78 -33.48 5.66
CA GLY A 909 27.41 -32.77 4.54
C GLY A 909 28.57 -33.51 3.88
N ALA A 910 28.83 -33.14 2.63
CA ALA A 910 29.93 -33.60 1.79
C ALA A 910 30.41 -32.45 0.89
N VAL A 911 31.62 -32.54 0.35
CA VAL A 911 32.20 -31.45 -0.45
C VAL A 911 32.75 -31.96 -1.78
N ILE A 912 32.45 -31.21 -2.85
CA ILE A 912 33.06 -31.36 -4.17
C ILE A 912 34.18 -30.31 -4.25
N PRO A 913 35.46 -30.70 -4.24
CA PRO A 913 36.59 -29.80 -4.04
C PRO A 913 36.94 -28.98 -5.30
N PHE A 914 37.83 -27.99 -5.12
CA PHE A 914 38.43 -27.24 -6.24
C PHE A 914 39.06 -28.17 -7.29
N GLY A 915 39.04 -27.77 -8.56
CA GLY A 915 39.50 -28.59 -9.69
C GLY A 915 38.40 -29.44 -10.35
N SER A 916 37.25 -29.62 -9.68
CA SER A 916 36.15 -30.45 -10.19
C SER A 916 35.42 -29.83 -11.39
N MET A 917 35.31 -28.49 -11.46
CA MET A 917 34.75 -27.76 -12.59
C MET A 917 35.71 -27.83 -13.79
N GLU A 918 37.00 -27.66 -13.53
CA GLU A 918 38.07 -27.71 -14.51
C GLU A 918 38.18 -29.11 -15.13
N LEU A 919 38.04 -30.17 -14.35
CA LEU A 919 37.95 -31.55 -14.85
C LEU A 919 36.72 -31.76 -15.74
N ALA A 920 35.57 -31.14 -15.45
CA ALA A 920 34.40 -31.17 -16.32
C ALA A 920 34.59 -30.37 -17.63
N LEU A 921 35.31 -29.24 -17.57
CA LEU A 921 35.73 -28.44 -18.74
C LEU A 921 36.71 -29.20 -19.65
N GLU A 922 37.60 -30.01 -19.08
CA GLU A 922 38.50 -30.89 -19.84
C GLU A 922 37.73 -32.07 -20.48
N GLN A 923 36.82 -32.73 -19.74
CA GLN A 923 36.01 -33.84 -20.25
C GLN A 923 35.05 -33.41 -21.37
N SER A 924 34.47 -32.22 -21.27
CA SER A 924 33.62 -31.61 -22.32
C SER A 924 34.42 -31.03 -23.49
N LYS A 925 35.75 -30.94 -23.38
CA LYS A 925 36.66 -30.26 -24.33
C LYS A 925 36.42 -28.75 -24.48
N SER A 926 35.72 -28.13 -23.53
CA SER A 926 35.35 -26.72 -23.51
C SER A 926 36.43 -25.79 -22.94
N MET A 927 37.54 -26.33 -22.43
CA MET A 927 38.56 -25.59 -21.69
C MET A 927 39.25 -24.46 -22.49
N GLU A 928 39.34 -24.56 -23.82
CA GLU A 928 39.89 -23.48 -24.66
C GLU A 928 38.89 -22.32 -24.80
N SER A 929 37.62 -22.61 -25.05
CA SER A 929 36.54 -21.60 -25.08
C SER A 929 36.41 -20.88 -23.74
N PHE A 930 36.45 -21.62 -22.63
CA PHE A 930 36.45 -21.08 -21.27
C PHE A 930 37.61 -20.11 -21.02
N ARG A 931 38.84 -20.47 -21.42
CA ARG A 931 40.01 -19.58 -21.34
C ARG A 931 39.88 -18.33 -22.23
N SER A 932 39.25 -18.46 -23.40
CA SER A 932 38.96 -17.33 -24.30
C SER A 932 38.00 -16.33 -23.65
N PHE A 933 36.86 -16.82 -23.13
CA PHE A 933 35.88 -15.99 -22.43
C PHE A 933 36.48 -15.33 -21.17
N LEU A 934 37.26 -16.07 -20.37
CA LEU A 934 38.00 -15.51 -19.22
C LEU A 934 38.87 -14.31 -19.59
N ASN A 935 39.68 -14.41 -20.66
CA ASN A 935 40.55 -13.32 -21.09
C ASN A 935 39.77 -12.08 -21.56
N MET A 936 38.59 -12.26 -22.15
CA MET A 936 37.72 -11.15 -22.54
C MET A 936 37.08 -10.48 -21.32
N ILE A 937 36.57 -11.23 -20.34
CA ILE A 937 36.02 -10.64 -19.10
C ILE A 937 37.08 -10.05 -18.15
N GLU A 938 38.36 -10.22 -18.43
CA GLU A 938 39.44 -9.48 -17.76
C GLU A 938 39.65 -8.08 -18.37
N THR A 939 39.25 -7.85 -19.64
CA THR A 939 39.64 -6.66 -20.42
C THR A 939 38.48 -5.77 -20.91
N LEU A 940 37.25 -6.31 -21.04
CA LEU A 940 36.06 -5.55 -21.46
C LEU A 940 35.66 -4.45 -20.46
N LYS A 941 35.06 -3.36 -20.93
CA LYS A 941 34.65 -2.24 -20.06
C LYS A 941 33.34 -2.53 -19.29
N PRO A 942 33.14 -1.94 -18.09
CA PRO A 942 31.88 -2.11 -17.34
C PRO A 942 30.65 -1.52 -18.02
N GLU A 943 30.81 -0.50 -18.88
CA GLU A 943 29.70 0.19 -19.54
C GLU A 943 29.29 -0.42 -20.89
N SER A 944 30.06 -1.38 -21.42
CA SER A 944 29.72 -2.08 -22.68
C SER A 944 28.91 -3.34 -22.40
N GLY A 945 27.73 -3.47 -23.03
CA GLY A 945 26.90 -4.69 -22.97
C GLY A 945 27.57 -5.95 -23.54
N GLU A 946 28.75 -5.80 -24.17
CA GLU A 946 29.67 -6.89 -24.53
C GLU A 946 30.11 -7.69 -23.30
N LEU A 947 30.35 -7.04 -22.15
CA LEU A 947 30.72 -7.72 -20.90
C LEU A 947 29.58 -8.66 -20.46
N ASP A 948 28.35 -8.16 -20.50
CA ASP A 948 27.15 -8.89 -20.10
C ASP A 948 26.90 -10.08 -21.03
N GLN A 949 27.10 -9.91 -22.34
CA GLN A 949 27.03 -11.00 -23.33
C GLN A 949 28.08 -12.08 -23.07
N VAL A 950 29.35 -11.73 -22.81
CA VAL A 950 30.40 -12.71 -22.55
C VAL A 950 30.20 -13.39 -21.18
N CYS A 951 29.75 -12.67 -20.15
CA CYS A 951 29.33 -13.26 -18.89
C CYS A 951 28.17 -14.25 -19.09
N GLY A 952 27.20 -13.94 -19.96
CA GLY A 952 26.12 -14.85 -20.34
C GLY A 952 26.65 -16.12 -21.01
N GLN A 953 27.45 -15.99 -22.07
CA GLN A 953 28.07 -17.12 -22.79
C GLN A 953 28.93 -18.01 -21.88
N LEU A 954 29.64 -17.42 -20.92
CA LEU A 954 30.44 -18.16 -19.94
C LEU A 954 29.57 -18.91 -18.93
N GLN A 955 28.46 -18.31 -18.47
CA GLN A 955 27.47 -18.98 -17.62
C GLN A 955 26.74 -20.11 -18.37
N GLU A 956 26.36 -19.92 -19.63
CA GLU A 956 25.77 -20.97 -20.48
C GLU A 956 26.73 -22.14 -20.67
N LEU A 957 28.00 -21.86 -21.00
CA LEU A 957 29.04 -22.88 -21.16
C LEU A 957 29.19 -23.73 -19.90
N ILE A 958 29.25 -23.09 -18.72
CA ILE A 958 29.44 -23.78 -17.44
C ILE A 958 28.16 -24.50 -17.00
N SER A 959 26.99 -23.91 -17.24
CA SER A 959 25.68 -24.55 -16.99
C SER A 959 25.47 -25.80 -17.84
N SER A 960 26.07 -25.86 -19.04
CA SER A 960 26.02 -27.03 -19.92
C SER A 960 26.91 -28.20 -19.46
N LEU A 961 27.82 -27.98 -18.52
CA LEU A 961 28.69 -29.02 -17.97
C LEU A 961 27.87 -30.04 -17.18
N GLN A 962 28.46 -31.22 -16.98
CA GLN A 962 27.96 -32.26 -16.09
C GLN A 962 29.10 -32.71 -15.18
N PRO A 963 28.90 -32.82 -13.85
CA PRO A 963 29.88 -33.41 -12.95
C PRO A 963 30.10 -34.89 -13.28
N SER A 964 31.27 -35.43 -12.92
CA SER A 964 31.59 -36.83 -13.21
C SER A 964 30.62 -37.78 -12.52
N LYS A 965 30.32 -38.92 -13.16
CA LYS A 965 29.39 -39.90 -12.58
C LYS A 965 29.85 -40.42 -11.21
N ASP A 966 31.16 -40.53 -10.96
CA ASP A 966 31.68 -40.95 -9.67
C ASP A 966 31.40 -39.93 -8.54
N ILE A 967 31.32 -38.63 -8.85
CA ILE A 967 30.87 -37.61 -7.88
C ILE A 967 29.40 -37.86 -7.50
N ILE A 968 28.53 -38.04 -8.49
CA ILE A 968 27.09 -38.30 -8.27
C ILE A 968 26.90 -39.62 -7.49
N ASP A 969 27.52 -40.70 -7.97
CA ASP A 969 27.45 -42.04 -7.35
C ASP A 969 28.08 -42.09 -5.95
N ARG A 970 28.92 -41.11 -5.55
CA ARG A 970 29.43 -40.97 -4.17
C ARG A 970 28.49 -40.17 -3.28
N ILE A 971 27.99 -39.02 -3.73
CA ILE A 971 27.00 -38.23 -2.98
C ILE A 971 25.76 -39.08 -2.68
N ALA A 972 25.27 -39.84 -3.66
CA ALA A 972 24.15 -40.76 -3.50
C ALA A 972 24.39 -41.97 -2.57
N LYS A 973 25.61 -42.15 -2.04
CA LYS A 973 25.95 -43.12 -0.98
C LYS A 973 26.13 -42.48 0.39
N ILE A 974 26.34 -41.17 0.46
CA ILE A 974 26.50 -40.40 1.71
C ILE A 974 25.12 -40.04 2.28
N PHE A 975 24.18 -39.61 1.42
CA PHE A 975 22.85 -39.19 1.83
C PHE A 975 21.77 -40.25 1.57
N PRO A 976 20.72 -40.34 2.42
CA PRO A 976 19.54 -41.15 2.13
C PRO A 976 18.88 -40.78 0.80
N GLY A 977 18.41 -41.75 0.03
CA GLY A 977 17.81 -41.51 -1.30
C GLY A 977 16.52 -40.67 -1.31
N ASN A 978 15.92 -40.44 -0.14
CA ASN A 978 14.76 -39.58 0.09
C ASN A 978 15.11 -38.22 0.72
N ALA A 979 16.40 -37.93 0.97
CA ALA A 979 16.83 -36.65 1.51
C ALA A 979 16.63 -35.51 0.48
N ARG A 980 16.35 -34.31 0.98
CA ARG A 980 16.50 -33.06 0.22
C ARG A 980 17.86 -32.46 0.56
N LEU A 981 18.53 -31.88 -0.42
CA LEU A 981 19.83 -31.25 -0.28
C LEU A 981 19.76 -29.77 -0.61
N ILE A 982 20.66 -29.00 -0.01
CA ILE A 982 21.06 -27.68 -0.47
C ILE A 982 22.46 -27.77 -1.05
N VAL A 983 22.65 -27.18 -2.23
CA VAL A 983 23.92 -27.18 -2.98
C VAL A 983 24.47 -25.76 -2.89
N ARG A 984 25.42 -25.51 -1.99
CA ARG A 984 25.94 -24.18 -1.64
C ARG A 984 27.30 -23.92 -2.29
N SER A 985 27.51 -22.69 -2.75
CA SER A 985 28.83 -22.15 -3.13
C SER A 985 29.85 -22.26 -1.99
N SER A 986 31.14 -22.43 -2.31
CA SER A 986 32.26 -22.31 -1.37
C SER A 986 33.56 -21.98 -2.15
N ALA A 987 33.69 -20.74 -2.63
CA ALA A 987 34.85 -20.34 -3.44
C ALA A 987 36.10 -20.00 -2.59
N ASN A 988 37.28 -20.01 -3.22
CA ASN A 988 38.55 -19.54 -2.61
C ASN A 988 38.64 -18.01 -2.45
N VAL A 989 37.70 -17.29 -3.06
CA VAL A 989 37.56 -15.83 -3.08
C VAL A 989 36.36 -15.34 -2.25
N GLU A 990 35.83 -16.20 -1.37
CA GLU A 990 34.87 -15.77 -0.34
C GLU A 990 35.59 -15.12 0.84
N ASP A 991 34.96 -14.11 1.45
CA ASP A 991 35.39 -13.41 2.65
C ASP A 991 36.83 -12.85 2.62
N LEU A 992 37.27 -12.37 1.45
CA LEU A 992 38.56 -11.68 1.30
C LEU A 992 38.54 -10.28 1.93
N ALA A 993 39.68 -9.86 2.50
CA ALA A 993 39.81 -8.52 3.09
C ALA A 993 39.62 -7.41 2.03
N GLY A 994 38.50 -6.69 2.10
CA GLY A 994 38.10 -5.66 1.14
C GLY A 994 37.13 -6.13 0.05
N MET A 995 36.61 -7.36 0.11
CA MET A 995 35.61 -7.88 -0.82
C MET A 995 34.55 -8.69 -0.07
N SER A 996 33.28 -8.27 -0.14
CA SER A 996 32.20 -9.07 0.42
C SER A 996 31.69 -10.12 -0.56
N ALA A 997 31.69 -11.37 -0.15
CA ALA A 997 31.05 -12.46 -0.89
C ALA A 997 29.66 -12.83 -0.34
N ALA A 998 29.14 -12.06 0.63
CA ALA A 998 27.82 -12.26 1.23
C ALA A 998 26.72 -12.15 0.16
N GLY A 999 26.06 -13.27 -0.15
CA GLY A 999 25.09 -13.36 -1.24
C GLY A 999 25.66 -13.09 -2.63
N LEU A 1000 26.93 -13.41 -2.91
CA LEU A 1000 27.55 -13.17 -4.23
C LEU A 1000 27.46 -14.36 -5.20
N TYR A 1001 27.25 -15.57 -4.66
CA TYR A 1001 27.27 -16.84 -5.39
C TYR A 1001 26.08 -17.71 -4.99
N ASP A 1002 25.52 -18.45 -5.94
CA ASP A 1002 24.28 -19.18 -5.77
C ASP A 1002 24.35 -20.25 -4.67
N SER A 1003 23.19 -20.52 -4.09
CA SER A 1003 22.91 -21.73 -3.32
C SER A 1003 21.56 -22.27 -3.75
N ILE A 1004 21.52 -23.52 -4.23
CA ILE A 1004 20.29 -24.12 -4.78
C ILE A 1004 19.66 -25.02 -3.72
N PRO A 1005 18.49 -24.65 -3.15
CA PRO A 1005 17.80 -25.47 -2.16
C PRO A 1005 17.03 -26.62 -2.81
N ASN A 1006 16.45 -27.47 -1.97
CA ASN A 1006 15.42 -28.46 -2.31
C ASN A 1006 15.78 -29.49 -3.41
N VAL A 1007 17.06 -29.78 -3.57
CA VAL A 1007 17.60 -30.68 -4.59
C VAL A 1007 17.43 -32.15 -4.19
N SER A 1008 16.94 -33.00 -5.08
CA SER A 1008 16.82 -34.45 -4.80
C SER A 1008 18.11 -35.22 -5.04
N VAL A 1009 18.52 -36.06 -4.08
CA VAL A 1009 19.56 -37.10 -4.26
C VAL A 1009 19.15 -38.11 -5.35
N SER A 1010 17.86 -38.45 -5.43
CA SER A 1010 17.34 -39.48 -6.33
C SER A 1010 17.01 -38.98 -7.74
N ASN A 1011 17.30 -37.72 -8.06
CA ASN A 1011 17.26 -37.19 -9.43
C ASN A 1011 18.65 -36.68 -9.86
N PRO A 1012 19.51 -37.57 -10.41
CA PRO A 1012 20.85 -37.22 -10.87
C PRO A 1012 20.92 -36.02 -11.81
N THR A 1013 19.93 -35.85 -12.69
CA THR A 1013 19.90 -34.75 -13.68
C THR A 1013 19.69 -33.40 -13.00
N VAL A 1014 18.75 -33.32 -12.04
CA VAL A 1014 18.58 -32.09 -11.25
C VAL A 1014 19.82 -31.81 -10.43
N PHE A 1015 20.35 -32.81 -9.71
CA PHE A 1015 21.53 -32.65 -8.86
C PHE A 1015 22.76 -32.17 -9.66
N ALA A 1016 22.99 -32.75 -10.84
CA ALA A 1016 24.01 -32.31 -11.78
C ALA A 1016 23.80 -30.86 -12.26
N ASN A 1017 22.57 -30.50 -12.64
CA ASN A 1017 22.26 -29.15 -13.09
C ASN A 1017 22.38 -28.11 -11.96
N SER A 1018 22.05 -28.46 -10.71
CA SER A 1018 22.28 -27.59 -9.55
C SER A 1018 23.76 -27.36 -9.27
N ILE A 1019 24.61 -28.38 -9.46
CA ILE A 1019 26.08 -28.25 -9.40
C ILE A 1019 26.57 -27.27 -10.48
N SER A 1020 26.14 -27.47 -11.73
CA SER A 1020 26.58 -26.62 -12.85
C SER A 1020 26.09 -25.17 -12.74
N LYS A 1021 24.90 -24.94 -12.16
CA LYS A 1021 24.43 -23.59 -11.78
C LYS A 1021 25.34 -22.92 -10.74
N VAL A 1022 25.67 -23.60 -9.64
CA VAL A 1022 26.56 -23.04 -8.61
C VAL A 1022 27.95 -22.73 -9.17
N TRP A 1023 28.49 -23.58 -10.06
CA TRP A 1023 29.72 -23.26 -10.80
C TRP A 1023 29.55 -22.04 -11.73
N ALA A 1024 28.45 -21.93 -12.47
CA ALA A 1024 28.18 -20.80 -13.36
C ALA A 1024 28.04 -19.48 -12.58
N SER A 1025 27.47 -19.52 -11.36
CA SER A 1025 27.30 -18.34 -10.50
C SER A 1025 28.62 -17.59 -10.21
N LEU A 1026 29.75 -18.30 -10.26
CA LEU A 1026 31.09 -17.70 -10.15
C LEU A 1026 31.32 -16.61 -11.20
N TYR A 1027 30.66 -16.67 -12.36
CA TYR A 1027 30.85 -15.76 -13.50
C TYR A 1027 29.61 -14.92 -13.85
N THR A 1028 28.71 -14.71 -12.89
CA THR A 1028 27.71 -13.64 -12.99
C THR A 1028 28.40 -12.29 -13.23
N ARG A 1029 27.74 -11.38 -13.96
CA ARG A 1029 28.21 -10.00 -14.19
C ARG A 1029 28.64 -9.32 -12.88
N ARG A 1030 27.83 -9.50 -11.83
CA ARG A 1030 28.07 -9.00 -10.48
C ARG A 1030 29.36 -9.56 -9.89
N ALA A 1031 29.52 -10.88 -9.82
CA ALA A 1031 30.74 -11.50 -9.27
C ALA A 1031 32.01 -11.13 -10.05
N VAL A 1032 31.93 -10.98 -11.37
CA VAL A 1032 33.05 -10.51 -12.20
C VAL A 1032 33.44 -9.07 -11.84
N LEU A 1033 32.48 -8.16 -11.73
CA LEU A 1033 32.73 -6.76 -11.35
C LEU A 1033 33.24 -6.64 -9.90
N SER A 1034 32.64 -7.37 -8.96
CA SER A 1034 33.04 -7.38 -7.54
C SER A 1034 34.52 -7.78 -7.39
N ARG A 1035 34.95 -8.84 -8.08
CA ARG A 1035 36.36 -9.25 -8.13
C ARG A 1035 37.28 -8.22 -8.79
N ARG A 1036 36.83 -7.53 -9.86
CA ARG A 1036 37.60 -6.43 -10.49
C ARG A 1036 37.84 -5.28 -9.51
N VAL A 1037 36.82 -4.88 -8.75
CA VAL A 1037 36.92 -3.84 -7.71
C VAL A 1037 37.91 -4.28 -6.61
N ALA A 1038 37.86 -5.55 -6.21
CA ALA A 1038 38.80 -6.15 -5.27
C ALA A 1038 40.23 -6.39 -5.81
N GLY A 1039 40.48 -6.14 -7.09
CA GLY A 1039 41.77 -6.41 -7.75
C GLY A 1039 42.09 -7.90 -7.94
N VAL A 1040 41.09 -8.78 -7.88
CA VAL A 1040 41.22 -10.24 -8.00
C VAL A 1040 41.05 -10.66 -9.48
N PRO A 1041 42.07 -11.25 -10.14
CA PRO A 1041 41.95 -11.71 -11.51
C PRO A 1041 40.95 -12.85 -11.67
N GLN A 1042 40.17 -12.86 -12.76
CA GLN A 1042 39.05 -13.78 -12.95
C GLN A 1042 39.48 -15.25 -13.05
N LYS A 1043 40.72 -15.48 -13.49
CA LYS A 1043 41.39 -16.79 -13.61
C LYS A 1043 41.81 -17.42 -12.27
N ASP A 1044 41.91 -16.63 -11.20
CA ASP A 1044 42.44 -17.05 -9.90
C ASP A 1044 41.31 -17.40 -8.90
N ALA A 1045 40.05 -17.21 -9.31
CA ALA A 1045 38.86 -17.63 -8.60
C ALA A 1045 38.47 -19.07 -8.98
N THR A 1046 38.23 -19.92 -7.98
CA THR A 1046 37.85 -21.34 -8.10
C THR A 1046 36.70 -21.67 -7.16
N MET A 1047 35.70 -22.42 -7.63
CA MET A 1047 34.51 -22.80 -6.86
C MET A 1047 34.57 -24.26 -6.40
N ALA A 1048 34.47 -24.49 -5.09
CA ALA A 1048 34.09 -25.79 -4.51
C ALA A 1048 32.59 -25.74 -4.16
N ILE A 1049 31.97 -26.90 -3.99
CA ILE A 1049 30.54 -27.00 -3.66
C ILE A 1049 30.36 -27.76 -2.35
N LEU A 1050 29.74 -27.08 -1.38
CA LEU A 1050 29.25 -27.68 -0.15
C LEU A 1050 27.87 -28.28 -0.42
N VAL A 1051 27.78 -29.60 -0.38
CA VAL A 1051 26.52 -30.34 -0.49
C VAL A 1051 26.07 -30.71 0.92
N GLN A 1052 24.92 -30.20 1.35
CA GLN A 1052 24.45 -30.29 2.73
C GLN A 1052 22.99 -30.76 2.79
N GLU A 1053 22.63 -31.49 3.84
CA GLU A 1053 21.24 -31.88 4.11
C GLU A 1053 20.37 -30.63 4.32
N MET A 1054 19.30 -30.50 3.53
CA MET A 1054 18.33 -29.43 3.68
C MET A 1054 17.30 -29.82 4.75
N LEU A 1055 17.37 -29.16 5.90
CA LEU A 1055 16.40 -29.32 6.97
C LEU A 1055 15.05 -28.68 6.63
N SER A 1056 13.99 -29.12 7.31
CA SER A 1056 12.67 -28.47 7.31
C SER A 1056 12.42 -27.81 8.67
N PRO A 1057 12.92 -26.58 8.90
CA PRO A 1057 12.84 -25.91 10.18
C PRO A 1057 11.49 -25.26 10.48
N ASP A 1058 11.17 -25.11 11.76
CA ASP A 1058 10.07 -24.27 12.24
C ASP A 1058 10.45 -22.78 12.22
N LEU A 1059 11.72 -22.49 12.54
CA LEU A 1059 12.33 -21.16 12.60
C LEU A 1059 13.75 -21.20 12.04
N SER A 1060 14.16 -20.13 11.37
CA SER A 1060 15.53 -19.89 10.92
C SER A 1060 16.10 -18.64 11.58
N PHE A 1061 17.42 -18.54 11.72
CA PHE A 1061 18.06 -17.39 12.35
C PHE A 1061 19.44 -17.08 11.76
N VAL A 1062 19.80 -15.80 11.85
CA VAL A 1062 21.18 -15.32 11.80
C VAL A 1062 21.49 -14.70 13.16
N LEU A 1063 22.66 -14.94 13.73
CA LEU A 1063 23.11 -14.23 14.93
C LEU A 1063 24.51 -13.65 14.79
N HIS A 1064 24.70 -12.49 15.41
CA HIS A 1064 25.98 -11.81 15.58
C HIS A 1064 26.37 -11.88 17.08
N THR A 1065 27.60 -12.27 17.38
CA THR A 1065 28.06 -12.40 18.78
C THR A 1065 28.53 -11.09 19.41
N VAL A 1066 28.50 -9.98 18.69
CA VAL A 1066 28.63 -8.61 19.20
C VAL A 1066 27.47 -7.79 18.61
N SER A 1067 26.86 -6.89 19.40
CA SER A 1067 25.77 -6.04 18.89
C SER A 1067 26.19 -5.32 17.60
N PRO A 1068 25.46 -5.47 16.47
CA PRO A 1068 25.79 -4.79 15.22
C PRO A 1068 25.49 -3.28 15.26
N THR A 1069 24.79 -2.80 16.29
CA THR A 1069 24.22 -1.45 16.36
C THR A 1069 24.77 -0.64 17.54
N ASP A 1070 24.98 -1.26 18.71
CA ASP A 1070 25.63 -0.63 19.88
C ASP A 1070 27.12 -1.01 20.04
N GLN A 1071 27.63 -1.98 19.26
CA GLN A 1071 28.97 -2.59 19.42
C GLN A 1071 29.26 -3.17 20.83
N ASP A 1072 28.22 -3.45 21.64
CA ASP A 1072 28.38 -4.09 22.94
C ASP A 1072 28.83 -5.55 22.79
N HIS A 1073 30.06 -5.83 23.23
CA HIS A 1073 30.66 -7.16 23.26
C HIS A 1073 30.04 -8.11 24.31
N ASN A 1074 29.16 -7.63 25.19
CA ASN A 1074 28.46 -8.45 26.19
C ASN A 1074 27.13 -9.04 25.65
N LEU A 1075 26.68 -8.60 24.47
CA LEU A 1075 25.41 -8.99 23.86
C LEU A 1075 25.62 -9.91 22.66
N VAL A 1076 24.75 -10.89 22.50
CA VAL A 1076 24.50 -11.63 21.26
C VAL A 1076 23.17 -11.15 20.71
N GLU A 1077 23.12 -10.76 19.44
CA GLU A 1077 21.88 -10.38 18.76
C GLU A 1077 21.54 -11.38 17.66
N ALA A 1078 20.27 -11.81 17.64
CA ALA A 1078 19.74 -12.74 16.67
C ALA A 1078 18.53 -12.12 15.94
N GLU A 1079 18.55 -12.20 14.61
CA GLU A 1079 17.38 -11.99 13.78
C GLU A 1079 16.82 -13.35 13.35
N ILE A 1080 15.52 -13.54 13.53
CA ILE A 1080 14.84 -14.83 13.40
C ILE A 1080 13.66 -14.68 12.42
N ALA A 1081 13.49 -15.66 11.54
CA ALA A 1081 12.36 -15.79 10.62
C ALA A 1081 11.63 -17.14 10.83
N SER A 1082 10.50 -17.29 10.13
CA SER A 1082 9.69 -18.51 10.14
C SER A 1082 10.01 -19.34 8.91
N GLY A 1083 10.12 -20.66 9.05
CA GLY A 1083 10.57 -21.52 7.97
C GLY A 1083 12.04 -21.29 7.60
N LEU A 1084 12.35 -21.35 6.30
CA LEU A 1084 13.70 -21.36 5.74
C LEU A 1084 14.45 -20.01 5.87
N GLY A 1085 15.77 -20.10 6.02
CA GLY A 1085 16.67 -18.97 6.35
C GLY A 1085 16.93 -18.00 5.19
N GLU A 1086 16.64 -18.44 3.98
CA GLU A 1086 16.64 -17.63 2.76
C GLU A 1086 15.81 -16.33 2.95
N THR A 1087 14.74 -16.37 3.76
CA THR A 1087 13.90 -15.22 4.16
C THR A 1087 14.65 -14.10 4.90
N LEU A 1088 15.77 -14.42 5.57
CA LEU A 1088 16.66 -13.44 6.25
C LEU A 1088 17.83 -13.01 5.36
N ALA A 1089 18.22 -13.88 4.42
CA ALA A 1089 19.38 -13.69 3.55
C ALA A 1089 19.06 -12.79 2.34
N SER A 1090 17.84 -12.89 1.81
CA SER A 1090 17.30 -11.95 0.81
C SER A 1090 16.97 -10.60 1.43
N GLY A 1091 16.88 -9.55 0.60
CA GLY A 1091 16.30 -8.25 0.99
C GLY A 1091 14.77 -8.27 0.98
N THR A 1092 14.15 -9.39 1.35
CA THR A 1092 12.69 -9.51 1.43
C THR A 1092 12.15 -8.44 2.37
N ARG A 1093 11.28 -7.56 1.87
CA ARG A 1093 10.85 -6.36 2.60
C ARG A 1093 10.05 -6.72 3.86
N GLY A 1094 10.69 -6.51 5.01
CA GLY A 1094 10.09 -6.67 6.33
C GLY A 1094 11.13 -6.65 7.44
N THR A 1095 10.63 -6.53 8.66
CA THR A 1095 11.37 -6.70 9.90
C THR A 1095 11.27 -8.16 10.37
N PRO A 1096 12.38 -8.81 10.79
CA PRO A 1096 12.39 -10.12 11.45
C PRO A 1096 12.09 -10.02 12.96
N TRP A 1097 11.99 -11.14 13.68
CA TRP A 1097 12.04 -11.12 15.14
C TRP A 1097 13.49 -10.81 15.55
N ARG A 1098 13.75 -9.65 16.14
CA ARG A 1098 15.09 -9.25 16.61
C ARG A 1098 15.17 -9.39 18.12
N ILE A 1099 16.12 -10.19 18.60
CA ILE A 1099 16.30 -10.51 20.02
C ILE A 1099 17.76 -10.28 20.42
N SER A 1100 17.97 -9.53 21.50
CA SER A 1100 19.27 -9.40 22.17
C SER A 1100 19.32 -10.29 23.41
N SER A 1101 20.43 -10.98 23.63
CA SER A 1101 20.69 -11.84 24.78
C SER A 1101 22.05 -11.53 25.40
N GLY A 1102 22.08 -11.23 26.69
CA GLY A 1102 23.33 -11.02 27.44
C GLY A 1102 24.08 -12.34 27.67
N LYS A 1103 25.39 -12.34 27.40
CA LYS A 1103 26.26 -13.53 27.47
C LYS A 1103 26.42 -14.11 28.89
N PHE A 1104 26.33 -13.25 29.91
CA PHE A 1104 26.72 -13.57 31.30
C PHE A 1104 25.54 -13.52 32.28
N ASP A 1105 24.60 -12.59 32.07
CA ASP A 1105 23.44 -12.40 32.95
C ASP A 1105 22.20 -13.21 32.54
N GLY A 1106 22.19 -13.74 31.31
CA GLY A 1106 21.05 -14.47 30.75
C GLY A 1106 19.81 -13.59 30.52
N ASN A 1107 19.96 -12.26 30.53
CA ASN A 1107 18.87 -11.34 30.20
C ASN A 1107 18.57 -11.37 28.71
N VAL A 1108 17.29 -11.42 28.35
CA VAL A 1108 16.82 -11.39 26.96
C VAL A 1108 15.92 -10.18 26.77
N ARG A 1109 16.12 -9.46 25.67
CA ARG A 1109 15.33 -8.29 25.26
C ARG A 1109 14.82 -8.47 23.84
N THR A 1110 13.56 -8.13 23.64
CA THR A 1110 12.87 -8.15 22.36
C THR A 1110 13.00 -6.78 21.71
N LEU A 1111 13.77 -6.70 20.63
CA LEU A 1111 14.00 -5.45 19.89
C LEU A 1111 12.94 -5.26 18.79
N ALA A 1112 12.48 -6.35 18.17
CA ALA A 1112 11.40 -6.32 17.19
C ALA A 1112 10.60 -7.63 17.14
N PHE A 1113 9.36 -7.56 16.65
CA PHE A 1113 8.57 -8.72 16.22
C PHE A 1113 8.56 -8.81 14.69
N ALA A 1114 8.60 -10.03 14.15
CA ALA A 1114 8.57 -10.26 12.72
C ALA A 1114 7.26 -9.77 12.07
N ASN A 1115 7.35 -9.31 10.82
CA ASN A 1115 6.20 -8.84 10.05
C ASN A 1115 6.22 -9.22 8.55
N PHE A 1116 7.06 -10.18 8.14
CA PHE A 1116 7.07 -10.70 6.77
C PHE A 1116 5.70 -11.27 6.37
N SER A 1117 5.28 -11.03 5.13
CA SER A 1117 4.00 -11.54 4.62
C SER A 1117 4.01 -13.06 4.45
N GLU A 1118 5.16 -13.65 4.10
CA GLU A 1118 5.30 -15.05 3.72
C GLU A 1118 6.46 -15.74 4.45
N GLU A 1119 6.35 -17.07 4.61
CA GLU A 1119 7.42 -17.98 5.03
C GLU A 1119 7.73 -18.96 3.91
N LEU A 1120 9.02 -19.25 3.74
CA LEU A 1120 9.53 -20.20 2.76
C LEU A 1120 9.63 -21.59 3.39
N LEU A 1121 9.10 -22.62 2.72
CA LEU A 1121 9.12 -24.01 3.18
C LEU A 1121 9.70 -24.96 2.12
N GLY A 1122 10.52 -25.91 2.58
CA GLY A 1122 11.04 -27.01 1.76
C GLY A 1122 9.94 -28.05 1.50
N GLY A 1123 9.29 -27.95 0.34
CA GLY A 1123 8.18 -28.83 -0.04
C GLY A 1123 7.90 -28.81 -1.53
N GLY A 1124 6.99 -29.67 -1.98
CA GLY A 1124 6.63 -29.79 -3.40
C GLY A 1124 7.59 -30.67 -4.21
N PRO A 1125 7.75 -30.37 -5.52
CA PRO A 1125 8.78 -30.94 -6.38
C PRO A 1125 10.21 -30.79 -5.81
N ALA A 1126 11.20 -31.37 -6.48
CA ALA A 1126 12.55 -31.58 -5.92
C ALA A 1126 13.66 -31.17 -6.91
N ASP A 1127 13.46 -29.98 -7.48
CA ASP A 1127 14.06 -29.40 -8.69
C ASP A 1127 14.71 -28.02 -8.46
N GLY A 1128 14.54 -27.44 -7.26
CA GLY A 1128 15.10 -26.14 -6.88
C GLY A 1128 14.08 -25.18 -6.27
N GLU A 1129 12.79 -25.44 -6.42
CA GLU A 1129 11.72 -24.55 -5.96
C GLU A 1129 11.47 -24.62 -4.43
N VAL A 1130 10.82 -23.61 -3.87
CA VAL A 1130 10.36 -23.56 -2.47
C VAL A 1130 8.90 -23.11 -2.41
N ILE A 1131 8.16 -23.54 -1.39
CA ILE A 1131 6.75 -23.14 -1.21
C ILE A 1131 6.70 -21.88 -0.36
N HIS A 1132 6.05 -20.84 -0.89
CA HIS A 1132 5.66 -19.64 -0.15
C HIS A 1132 4.31 -19.88 0.54
N LEU A 1133 4.19 -19.56 1.83
CA LEU A 1133 2.91 -19.54 2.56
C LEU A 1133 2.76 -18.25 3.36
N THR A 1134 1.55 -17.68 3.37
CA THR A 1134 1.24 -16.49 4.18
C THR A 1134 1.38 -16.76 5.69
N VAL A 1135 2.17 -15.94 6.39
CA VAL A 1135 2.41 -16.08 7.84
C VAL A 1135 1.28 -15.45 8.64
N ASP A 1136 0.86 -16.11 9.72
CA ASP A 1136 -0.05 -15.55 10.73
C ASP A 1136 0.65 -15.48 12.10
N TYR A 1137 1.15 -14.30 12.45
CA TYR A 1137 1.92 -14.10 13.68
C TYR A 1137 1.07 -14.20 14.96
N SER A 1138 -0.27 -14.21 14.86
CA SER A 1138 -1.15 -14.51 16.00
C SER A 1138 -1.06 -15.97 16.48
N LYS A 1139 -0.43 -16.84 15.67
CA LYS A 1139 -0.25 -18.28 15.93
C LYS A 1139 1.20 -18.68 16.20
N LYS A 1140 2.20 -17.87 15.83
CA LYS A 1140 3.63 -18.22 15.94
C LYS A 1140 4.13 -18.07 17.39
N PRO A 1141 4.65 -19.13 18.05
CA PRO A 1141 5.04 -19.11 19.46
C PRO A 1141 5.97 -17.96 19.85
N LEU A 1142 6.92 -17.62 18.99
CA LEU A 1142 7.89 -16.55 19.23
C LEU A 1142 7.25 -15.16 19.39
N THR A 1143 6.11 -14.91 18.74
CA THR A 1143 5.31 -13.68 18.95
C THR A 1143 4.45 -13.76 20.20
N VAL A 1144 3.84 -14.92 20.49
CA VAL A 1144 2.73 -15.04 21.45
C VAL A 1144 3.09 -15.54 22.85
N ASP A 1145 4.25 -16.18 23.02
CA ASP A 1145 4.71 -16.80 24.26
C ASP A 1145 6.06 -16.18 24.74
N PRO A 1146 6.05 -15.35 25.80
CA PRO A 1146 7.26 -14.75 26.36
C PRO A 1146 8.17 -15.75 27.09
N VAL A 1147 7.68 -16.94 27.45
CA VAL A 1147 8.51 -18.00 28.04
C VAL A 1147 9.32 -18.68 26.94
N PHE A 1148 8.67 -19.07 25.84
CA PHE A 1148 9.33 -19.62 24.65
C PHE A 1148 10.36 -18.62 24.08
N ARG A 1149 9.96 -17.34 23.90
CA ARG A 1149 10.83 -16.27 23.38
C ARG A 1149 12.12 -16.10 24.21
N ARG A 1150 11.99 -16.05 25.54
CA ARG A 1150 13.13 -15.96 26.45
C ARG A 1150 14.01 -17.22 26.42
N GLN A 1151 13.40 -18.41 26.44
CA GLN A 1151 14.14 -19.68 26.41
C GLN A 1151 14.94 -19.85 25.10
N LEU A 1152 14.38 -19.44 23.96
CA LEU A 1152 15.09 -19.45 22.68
C LEU A 1152 16.25 -18.43 22.68
N GLY A 1153 15.99 -17.19 23.09
CA GLY A 1153 17.04 -16.14 23.18
C GLY A 1153 18.21 -16.57 24.06
N GLN A 1154 17.93 -17.13 25.25
CA GLN A 1154 18.96 -17.64 26.17
C GLN A 1154 19.81 -18.76 25.55
N ARG A 1155 19.20 -19.68 24.79
CA ARG A 1155 19.94 -20.76 24.10
C ARG A 1155 20.79 -20.22 22.94
N LEU A 1156 20.25 -19.30 22.14
CA LEU A 1156 21.00 -18.66 21.05
C LEU A 1156 22.20 -17.86 21.60
N GLY A 1157 22.03 -17.14 22.72
CA GLY A 1157 23.13 -16.48 23.42
C GLY A 1157 24.21 -17.45 23.91
N ALA A 1158 23.82 -18.59 24.51
CA ALA A 1158 24.75 -19.61 24.97
C ALA A 1158 25.53 -20.29 23.82
N VAL A 1159 24.84 -20.62 22.72
CA VAL A 1159 25.48 -21.19 21.50
C VAL A 1159 26.42 -20.17 20.86
N GLY A 1160 25.98 -18.92 20.68
CA GLY A 1160 26.79 -17.84 20.10
C GLY A 1160 28.07 -17.58 20.89
N PHE A 1161 27.97 -17.46 22.22
CA PHE A 1161 29.14 -17.26 23.08
C PHE A 1161 30.11 -18.46 23.05
N PHE A 1162 29.59 -19.69 22.99
CA PHE A 1162 30.44 -20.87 22.80
C PHE A 1162 31.19 -20.84 21.46
N LEU A 1163 30.50 -20.48 20.36
CA LEU A 1163 31.14 -20.38 19.04
C LEU A 1163 32.21 -19.27 19.01
N GLU A 1164 31.92 -18.08 19.55
CA GLU A 1164 32.88 -16.98 19.70
C GLU A 1164 34.16 -17.44 20.44
N GLN A 1165 34.02 -18.13 21.58
CA GLN A 1165 35.17 -18.68 22.31
C GLN A 1165 35.97 -19.72 21.51
N LYS A 1166 35.31 -20.55 20.69
CA LYS A 1166 35.98 -21.62 19.93
C LYS A 1166 36.60 -21.13 18.63
N PHE A 1167 36.06 -20.07 18.03
CA PHE A 1167 36.64 -19.41 16.85
C PHE A 1167 37.65 -18.31 17.21
N GLY A 1168 37.61 -17.77 18.43
CA GLY A 1168 38.59 -16.81 18.95
C GLY A 1168 38.36 -15.36 18.51
N CYS A 1169 37.24 -15.10 17.83
CA CYS A 1169 36.79 -13.79 17.38
C CYS A 1169 35.26 -13.79 17.27
N PRO A 1170 34.61 -12.61 17.29
CA PRO A 1170 33.16 -12.49 17.06
C PRO A 1170 32.69 -13.24 15.80
N GLN A 1171 31.53 -13.86 15.87
CA GLN A 1171 30.98 -14.70 14.80
C GLN A 1171 29.65 -14.18 14.27
N ASP A 1172 29.48 -14.31 12.96
CA ASP A 1172 28.21 -14.25 12.23
C ASP A 1172 27.83 -15.70 11.90
N VAL A 1173 26.68 -16.14 12.41
CA VAL A 1173 26.27 -17.56 12.46
C VAL A 1173 24.87 -17.74 11.89
N GLU A 1174 24.76 -18.58 10.86
CA GLU A 1174 23.48 -18.98 10.27
C GLU A 1174 23.03 -20.32 10.89
N GLY A 1175 21.75 -20.43 11.24
CA GLY A 1175 21.19 -21.66 11.78
C GLY A 1175 19.67 -21.72 11.76
N CYS A 1176 19.11 -22.79 12.33
CA CYS A 1176 17.67 -23.01 12.39
C CYS A 1176 17.26 -23.87 13.59
N VAL A 1177 15.96 -23.90 13.87
CA VAL A 1177 15.33 -24.72 14.91
C VAL A 1177 14.44 -25.76 14.25
N VAL A 1178 14.66 -27.03 14.58
CA VAL A 1178 13.81 -28.15 14.16
C VAL A 1178 13.19 -28.78 15.41
N GLY A 1179 11.92 -28.50 15.66
CA GLY A 1179 11.16 -28.93 16.85
C GLY A 1179 11.67 -28.31 18.16
N LYS A 1180 12.78 -28.85 18.68
CA LYS A 1180 13.47 -28.36 19.89
C LYS A 1180 14.97 -28.17 19.69
N ASP A 1181 15.53 -28.71 18.62
CA ASP A 1181 16.97 -28.81 18.45
C ASP A 1181 17.47 -27.66 17.58
N ILE A 1182 18.58 -27.06 18.00
CA ILE A 1182 19.24 -25.97 17.28
C ILE A 1182 20.25 -26.61 16.35
N PHE A 1183 20.18 -26.26 15.06
CA PHE A 1183 21.15 -26.65 14.05
C PHE A 1183 21.90 -25.40 13.58
N ILE A 1184 23.24 -25.49 13.53
CA ILE A 1184 24.08 -24.46 12.93
C ILE A 1184 24.45 -24.93 11.52
N VAL A 1185 24.13 -24.11 10.51
CA VAL A 1185 24.36 -24.45 9.10
C VAL A 1185 25.64 -23.80 8.56
N GLN A 1186 26.05 -22.65 9.10
CA GLN A 1186 27.25 -21.92 8.72
C GLN A 1186 27.76 -21.02 9.87
N THR A 1187 29.06 -20.72 9.91
CA THR A 1187 29.65 -19.67 10.76
C THR A 1187 30.79 -18.99 10.00
N ARG A 1188 30.95 -17.67 10.17
CA ARG A 1188 32.05 -16.86 9.64
C ARG A 1188 32.45 -15.77 10.65
N PRO A 1189 33.65 -15.16 10.56
CA PRO A 1189 33.99 -14.01 11.39
C PRO A 1189 33.01 -12.85 11.17
N GLN A 1190 32.52 -12.25 12.25
CA GLN A 1190 31.62 -11.10 12.19
C GLN A 1190 32.38 -9.85 11.70
N PRO A 1191 31.85 -9.08 10.73
CA PRO A 1191 32.37 -7.76 10.41
C PRO A 1191 31.92 -6.71 11.44
N LEU A 1192 32.85 -5.82 11.82
CA LEU A 1192 32.72 -4.78 12.85
C LEU A 1192 33.09 -3.39 12.32
#